data_AF-A0A0Q7RZB1-F1
#
_entry.id   AF-A0A0Q7RZB1-F1
#
_cell.length_a   1.000
_cell.length_b   1.000
_cell.length_c   1.000
_cell.angle_alpha   90.00
_cell.angle_beta   90.00
_cell.angle_gamma   90.00
#
_symmetry.space_group_name_H-M   'P 1'
#
loop_
_entity.id
_entity.type
_entity.pdbx_description
1 polymer ?
#
loop_
_entity_poly.entity_id
_entity_poly.type
_entity_poly.pdbx_seq_one_letter_code
_entity_poly.pdbx_strand_id
1 'polypeptide(L)'
;MDSADVAALSTGQIGALGSSQLGALATANIAALETNQVAALSSRQVAGLTTDQIAAIETQDLRALGTAALRALTTAQIEALGSAQIGALSTQQVASLTTQPQIVGLASEDLNALGSAQIRALGSAQIAALTTAQVSTMESAAVAALATSQIGALSSSQLGALSTANIAALETNQVATLNSRQVAGLSTDQIGAIETQDVRALNTAAVRALSTAQLEALGSAQIGALGTAQVATLLTAQVASLVSDDLNALDSAQIRALTTAQINALTTSQVSTMDSADVAALSTAQIASLSSTQLGALSTANIAALETNQVAALSSRQVTALGTDQVAALDTQDLRAMNTAALRSLSTAQLEALGSAQIGALSTQQVASLTTGQVAGLVSDDLNALDSAQFRALNTAQIAALSTAQVSTLESADVAALSTVQINALGSSQLGALATANIAALETNQVAALNSRQVAGLTTDQVAALDTQDLRAMNTSALRSLSTAQLDALGSAQIGALSTGQVASLTTSQVAGLASDDLNALDTAQFRALNSAQIAALSTAQVSTMESADVAALSTSQIGALGSSQLGALATANIAALETNQVAALNSRQIAGLTTDQVAALETQDLRAMNTSALRALTTAQVDALGSAQIAGLSTGQVASLTTQQVAGLASEDLNALETAQIRALNTAQINALSTAQVSTMDSADVAALSTAQITVLGSSQLGALSTANIDVLETSQFAALSSRQVQGLTTEQIQAIETEDLRALNTSSLRALSTAQIEALDSDQIGALSTQQVISLTTQQIGGLVSDDLNALDSLQIRALSTGQIAALTTSQMSTMETADIHVLTTVQLHALSTAQLNALATESVQALDTQHFAALTSTQLAAFSTAQIQAIDTQDMIAFSTSAIAGLTTEQIQAFTTQQIQGFETQDLAAMDMSQTLAMTSEQVQALSNAQADARMYSTPLVLDLNGNGIETLHASDGVVFDLNGTGNAQQWGWVGGGDGLLALDRNADGSINNGSELFGAGFVMNDGKRAADGFAALASLDGNHDHKLTTADEQFNQLRVWVDANHDGKTDAGELKSLVDLGIIEMNLNASQTSEVNNGNVVGLLSSYTTADGAVHQLGDVWFAKNKDGSPAADVKLGDLLAQPEAALLGGSAAGAPVPAAPAAGTPELLQLRLKSLDEEENNRQMPLI
;
A
#
# COMPACT_ATOMS: atom_id res chain seq x y z
N MET A 1 -12.94 164.39 -66.69
CA MET A 1 -12.11 163.68 -67.69
C MET A 1 -12.97 162.56 -68.22
N ASP A 2 -13.14 162.48 -69.54
CA ASP A 2 -13.74 161.29 -70.15
C ASP A 2 -12.70 160.15 -70.19
N SER A 3 -13.08 158.96 -70.66
CA SER A 3 -12.19 157.79 -70.70
C SER A 3 -10.99 157.99 -71.63
N ALA A 4 -11.14 158.76 -72.71
CA ALA A 4 -10.05 159.05 -73.65
C ALA A 4 -9.03 160.02 -73.05
N ASP A 5 -9.48 161.00 -72.26
CA ASP A 5 -8.61 161.92 -71.52
C ASP A 5 -7.71 161.19 -70.52
N VAL A 6 -8.24 160.16 -69.85
CA VAL A 6 -7.50 159.40 -68.83
C VAL A 6 -6.52 158.41 -69.46
N ALA A 7 -6.90 157.76 -70.57
CA ALA A 7 -6.01 156.90 -71.35
C ALA A 7 -4.81 157.67 -71.94
N ALA A 8 -4.98 158.95 -72.31
CA ALA A 8 -3.90 159.79 -72.84
C ALA A 8 -2.85 160.24 -71.81
N LEU A 9 -3.05 159.99 -70.51
CA LEU A 9 -2.09 160.34 -69.48
C LEU A 9 -0.82 159.49 -69.57
N SER A 10 0.35 160.08 -69.34
CA SER A 10 1.56 159.25 -69.19
C SER A 10 1.49 158.41 -67.90
N THR A 11 2.18 157.27 -67.89
CA THR A 11 2.31 156.41 -66.69
C THR A 11 2.81 157.19 -65.45
N GLY A 12 3.71 158.16 -65.66
CA GLY A 12 4.19 159.06 -64.60
C GLY A 12 3.14 160.06 -64.09
N GLN A 13 2.22 160.53 -64.95
CA GLN A 13 1.11 161.40 -64.55
C GLN A 13 0.06 160.63 -63.76
N ILE A 14 -0.29 159.41 -64.18
CA ILE A 14 -1.18 158.53 -63.42
C ILE A 14 -0.57 158.18 -62.05
N GLY A 15 0.72 157.81 -62.00
CA GLY A 15 1.43 157.50 -60.75
C GLY A 15 1.55 158.68 -59.78
N ALA A 16 1.47 159.92 -60.25
CA ALA A 16 1.53 161.13 -59.41
C ALA A 16 0.18 161.51 -58.76
N LEU A 17 -0.93 160.87 -59.14
CA LEU A 17 -2.25 161.14 -58.56
C LEU A 17 -2.32 160.72 -57.09
N GLY A 18 -2.85 161.58 -56.22
CA GLY A 18 -3.19 161.17 -54.85
C GLY A 18 -4.28 160.08 -54.86
N SER A 19 -4.32 159.24 -53.84
CA SER A 19 -5.32 158.14 -53.74
C SER A 19 -6.77 158.64 -53.80
N SER A 20 -7.06 159.81 -53.23
CA SER A 20 -8.38 160.46 -53.30
C SER A 20 -8.72 161.00 -54.69
N GLN A 21 -7.72 161.45 -55.45
CA GLN A 21 -7.92 161.95 -56.81
C GLN A 21 -8.19 160.79 -57.77
N LEU A 22 -7.48 159.69 -57.62
CA LEU A 22 -7.70 158.48 -58.40
C LEU A 22 -9.05 157.84 -58.05
N GLY A 23 -9.41 157.74 -56.77
CA GLY A 23 -10.70 157.21 -56.32
C GLY A 23 -11.93 158.08 -56.70
N ALA A 24 -11.73 159.36 -57.02
CA ALA A 24 -12.81 160.26 -57.48
C ALA A 24 -13.10 160.16 -58.99
N LEU A 25 -12.30 159.40 -59.76
CA LEU A 25 -12.55 159.15 -61.18
C LEU A 25 -13.83 158.30 -61.37
N ALA A 26 -14.51 158.44 -62.52
CA ALA A 26 -15.62 157.53 -62.79
C ALA A 26 -15.08 156.11 -63.05
N THR A 27 -15.86 155.07 -62.75
CA THR A 27 -15.48 153.67 -62.98
C THR A 27 -15.00 153.40 -64.42
N ALA A 28 -15.65 154.02 -65.41
CA ALA A 28 -15.27 153.93 -66.83
C ALA A 28 -13.89 154.55 -67.14
N ASN A 29 -13.42 155.51 -66.34
CA ASN A 29 -12.07 156.06 -66.48
C ASN A 29 -11.00 155.09 -65.96
N ILE A 30 -11.29 154.39 -64.86
CA ILE A 30 -10.38 153.39 -64.31
C ILE A 30 -10.28 152.17 -65.23
N ALA A 31 -11.41 151.74 -65.82
CA ALA A 31 -11.46 150.67 -66.82
C ALA A 31 -10.70 151.01 -68.12
N ALA A 32 -10.60 152.29 -68.47
CA ALA A 32 -9.94 152.76 -69.69
C ALA A 32 -8.44 153.00 -69.54
N LEU A 33 -7.85 152.70 -68.37
CA LEU A 33 -6.41 152.79 -68.16
C LEU A 33 -5.69 151.73 -69.00
N GLU A 34 -4.61 152.12 -69.66
CA GLU A 34 -3.71 151.19 -70.33
C GLU A 34 -2.95 150.33 -69.29
N THR A 35 -2.59 149.09 -69.66
CA THR A 35 -1.88 148.12 -68.81
C THR A 35 -0.63 148.67 -68.12
N ASN A 36 0.13 149.52 -68.81
CA ASN A 36 1.33 150.19 -68.28
C ASN A 36 1.01 151.30 -67.25
N GLN A 37 -0.15 151.95 -67.37
CA GLN A 37 -0.65 152.95 -66.42
C GLN A 37 -1.13 152.27 -65.14
N VAL A 38 -1.86 151.16 -65.28
CA VAL A 38 -2.29 150.35 -64.14
C VAL A 38 -1.08 149.78 -63.39
N ALA A 39 -0.05 149.29 -64.10
CA ALA A 39 1.20 148.83 -63.49
C ALA A 39 1.94 149.89 -62.64
N ALA A 40 1.78 151.17 -62.97
CA ALA A 40 2.41 152.29 -62.28
C ALA A 40 1.68 152.72 -61.00
N LEU A 41 0.51 152.16 -60.71
CA LEU A 41 -0.26 152.48 -59.51
C LEU A 41 0.45 152.00 -58.24
N SER A 42 0.61 152.91 -57.28
CA SER A 42 1.12 152.59 -55.95
C SER A 42 0.07 151.87 -55.10
N SER A 43 0.54 151.15 -54.08
CA SER A 43 -0.33 150.47 -53.10
C SER A 43 -1.35 151.39 -52.44
N ARG A 44 -0.97 152.64 -52.15
CA ARG A 44 -1.86 153.65 -51.56
C ARG A 44 -2.94 154.10 -52.53
N GLN A 45 -2.62 154.19 -53.82
CA GLN A 45 -3.56 154.57 -54.87
C GLN A 45 -4.58 153.46 -55.12
N VAL A 46 -4.12 152.21 -55.24
CA VAL A 46 -4.98 151.05 -55.44
C VAL A 46 -5.93 150.82 -54.24
N ALA A 47 -5.43 150.96 -53.01
CA ALA A 47 -6.28 150.88 -51.81
C ALA A 47 -7.35 151.99 -51.72
N GLY A 48 -7.16 153.12 -52.43
CA GLY A 48 -8.09 154.25 -52.46
C GLY A 48 -9.18 154.17 -53.52
N LEU A 49 -9.16 153.15 -54.38
CA LEU A 49 -10.19 152.90 -55.39
C LEU A 49 -11.48 152.37 -54.74
N THR A 50 -12.64 152.66 -55.33
CA THR A 50 -13.92 152.05 -54.91
C THR A 50 -14.00 150.59 -55.39
N THR A 51 -14.91 149.81 -54.81
CA THR A 51 -15.18 148.43 -55.24
C THR A 51 -15.57 148.36 -56.72
N ASP A 52 -16.41 149.29 -57.18
CA ASP A 52 -16.85 149.37 -58.58
C ASP A 52 -15.68 149.66 -59.53
N GLN A 53 -14.75 150.52 -59.10
CA GLN A 53 -13.54 150.84 -59.87
C GLN A 53 -12.60 149.65 -59.98
N ILE A 54 -12.42 148.89 -58.90
CA ILE A 54 -11.61 147.67 -58.90
C ILE A 54 -12.26 146.58 -59.77
N ALA A 55 -13.58 146.39 -59.65
CA ALA A 55 -14.35 145.45 -60.46
C ALA A 55 -14.30 145.73 -61.96
N ALA A 56 -14.05 146.99 -62.36
CA ALA A 56 -14.00 147.40 -63.76
C ALA A 56 -12.61 147.31 -64.40
N ILE A 57 -11.55 146.94 -63.64
CA ILE A 57 -10.20 146.75 -64.20
C ILE A 57 -10.17 145.51 -65.10
N GLU A 58 -9.73 145.62 -66.35
CA GLU A 58 -9.65 144.46 -67.22
C GLU A 58 -8.64 143.42 -66.70
N THR A 59 -8.86 142.14 -67.02
CA THR A 59 -8.02 141.03 -66.53
C THR A 59 -6.54 141.19 -66.89
N GLN A 60 -6.24 141.74 -68.06
CA GLN A 60 -4.89 142.06 -68.52
C GLN A 60 -4.22 143.14 -67.66
N ASP A 61 -4.98 144.15 -67.27
CA ASP A 61 -4.48 145.29 -66.50
C ASP A 61 -4.31 144.94 -65.02
N LEU A 62 -5.23 144.15 -64.47
CA LEU A 62 -5.12 143.62 -63.12
C LEU A 62 -3.85 142.77 -62.97
N ARG A 63 -3.49 142.00 -63.99
CA ARG A 63 -2.25 141.21 -64.04
C ARG A 63 -0.98 142.09 -64.09
N ALA A 64 -1.10 143.35 -64.50
CA ALA A 64 0.01 144.28 -64.54
C ALA A 64 0.26 145.00 -63.20
N LEU A 65 -0.69 144.93 -62.25
CA LEU A 65 -0.48 145.44 -60.89
C LEU A 65 0.68 144.74 -60.19
N GLY A 66 1.57 145.53 -59.59
CA GLY A 66 2.62 145.01 -58.71
C GLY A 66 2.03 144.27 -57.50
N THR A 67 2.75 143.27 -56.98
CA THR A 67 2.34 142.48 -55.81
C THR A 67 2.08 143.32 -54.56
N ALA A 68 2.85 144.41 -54.37
CA ALA A 68 2.64 145.36 -53.27
C ALA A 68 1.32 146.15 -53.41
N ALA A 69 0.88 146.42 -54.63
CA ALA A 69 -0.38 147.09 -54.90
C ALA A 69 -1.57 146.16 -54.69
N LEU A 70 -1.46 144.92 -55.16
CA LEU A 70 -2.45 143.89 -54.92
C LEU A 70 -2.64 143.59 -53.42
N ARG A 71 -1.56 143.54 -52.63
CA ARG A 71 -1.60 143.37 -51.15
C ARG A 71 -2.30 144.49 -50.38
N ALA A 72 -2.47 145.66 -50.99
CA ALA A 72 -3.09 146.81 -50.36
C ALA A 72 -4.60 146.88 -50.59
N LEU A 73 -5.16 145.99 -51.43
CA LEU A 73 -6.59 145.86 -51.60
C LEU A 73 -7.28 145.48 -50.29
N THR A 74 -8.35 146.19 -49.99
CA THR A 74 -9.26 145.91 -48.88
C THR A 74 -10.13 144.70 -49.17
N THR A 75 -10.76 144.12 -48.14
CA THR A 75 -11.66 142.96 -48.28
C THR A 75 -12.75 143.21 -49.33
N ALA A 76 -13.44 144.35 -49.24
CA ALA A 76 -14.53 144.70 -50.16
C ALA A 76 -14.04 144.86 -51.61
N GLN A 77 -12.79 145.31 -51.82
CA GLN A 77 -12.21 145.42 -53.15
C GLN A 77 -11.80 144.07 -53.72
N ILE A 78 -11.34 143.13 -52.88
CA ILE A 78 -11.07 141.75 -53.30
C ILE A 78 -12.37 141.03 -53.66
N GLU A 79 -13.41 141.16 -52.83
CA GLU A 79 -14.75 140.59 -53.06
C GLU A 79 -15.44 141.16 -54.32
N ALA A 80 -15.07 142.38 -54.73
CA ALA A 80 -15.61 143.01 -55.93
C ALA A 80 -14.94 142.54 -57.23
N LEU A 81 -13.82 141.81 -57.15
CA LEU A 81 -13.19 141.19 -58.33
C LEU A 81 -14.03 139.97 -58.76
N GLY A 82 -14.35 139.89 -60.04
CA GLY A 82 -14.99 138.70 -60.60
C GLY A 82 -14.02 137.53 -60.74
N SER A 83 -14.54 136.31 -60.86
CA SER A 83 -13.72 135.09 -60.90
C SER A 83 -12.75 135.06 -62.08
N ALA A 84 -13.09 135.68 -63.23
CA ALA A 84 -12.18 135.83 -64.37
C ALA A 84 -10.98 136.75 -64.08
N GLN A 85 -11.17 137.78 -63.25
CA GLN A 85 -10.12 138.69 -62.79
C GLN A 85 -9.19 138.00 -61.79
N ILE A 86 -9.76 137.28 -60.82
CA ILE A 86 -8.98 136.48 -59.87
C ILE A 86 -8.20 135.38 -60.59
N GLY A 87 -8.83 134.65 -61.51
CA GLY A 87 -8.19 133.63 -62.35
C GLY A 87 -7.13 134.15 -63.32
N ALA A 88 -7.09 135.44 -63.63
CA ALA A 88 -6.08 136.05 -64.50
C ALA A 88 -4.78 136.46 -63.78
N LEU A 89 -4.77 136.49 -62.44
CA LEU A 89 -3.60 136.87 -61.64
C LEU A 89 -2.40 135.95 -61.93
N SER A 90 -1.19 136.49 -62.00
CA SER A 90 0.01 135.64 -62.09
C SER A 90 0.24 134.83 -60.81
N THR A 91 1.00 133.74 -60.88
CA THR A 91 1.39 132.94 -59.71
C THR A 91 2.11 133.77 -58.63
N GLN A 92 2.91 134.76 -59.03
CA GLN A 92 3.57 135.69 -58.11
C GLN A 92 2.58 136.63 -57.40
N GLN A 93 1.54 137.07 -58.11
CA GLN A 93 0.47 137.90 -57.56
C GLN A 93 -0.36 137.11 -56.54
N VAL A 94 -0.76 135.88 -56.88
CA VAL A 94 -1.50 134.98 -55.98
C VAL A 94 -0.69 134.63 -54.72
N ALA A 95 0.60 134.28 -54.87
CA ALA A 95 1.52 134.04 -53.75
C ALA A 95 1.68 135.27 -52.83
N SER A 96 1.44 136.48 -53.35
CA SER A 96 1.60 137.71 -52.61
C SER A 96 0.39 138.11 -51.77
N LEU A 97 -0.79 137.50 -51.96
CA LEU A 97 -2.00 137.83 -51.20
C LEU A 97 -1.81 137.62 -49.70
N THR A 98 -2.42 138.45 -48.85
CA THR A 98 -2.35 138.25 -47.40
C THR A 98 -3.34 137.17 -46.93
N THR A 99 -2.97 136.41 -45.90
CA THR A 99 -3.85 135.38 -45.30
C THR A 99 -5.18 135.96 -44.84
N GLN A 100 -5.11 137.11 -44.16
CA GLN A 100 -6.25 137.96 -43.80
C GLN A 100 -5.96 139.39 -44.30
N PRO A 101 -6.92 140.10 -44.90
CA PRO A 101 -8.27 139.63 -45.25
C PRO A 101 -8.35 138.95 -46.64
N GLN A 102 -7.29 138.97 -47.45
CA GLN A 102 -7.44 138.75 -48.90
C GLN A 102 -7.77 137.30 -49.27
N ILE A 103 -7.07 136.32 -48.70
CA ILE A 103 -7.37 134.91 -48.97
C ILE A 103 -8.70 134.48 -48.33
N VAL A 104 -8.96 134.88 -47.09
CA VAL A 104 -10.24 134.59 -46.40
C VAL A 104 -11.45 135.27 -47.07
N GLY A 105 -11.25 136.43 -47.70
CA GLY A 105 -12.29 137.20 -48.38
C GLY A 105 -12.58 136.78 -49.83
N LEU A 106 -11.88 135.79 -50.39
CA LEU A 106 -12.23 135.25 -51.71
C LEU A 106 -13.55 134.47 -51.64
N ALA A 107 -14.45 134.66 -52.60
CA ALA A 107 -15.59 133.77 -52.74
C ALA A 107 -15.10 132.37 -53.18
N SER A 108 -15.86 131.33 -52.85
CA SER A 108 -15.58 129.95 -53.25
C SER A 108 -15.41 129.79 -54.78
N GLU A 109 -16.22 130.51 -55.57
CA GLU A 109 -16.14 130.52 -57.04
C GLU A 109 -14.84 131.17 -57.55
N ASP A 110 -14.35 132.19 -56.87
CA ASP A 110 -13.10 132.87 -57.23
C ASP A 110 -11.88 132.02 -56.93
N LEU A 111 -11.92 131.29 -55.82
CA LEU A 111 -10.88 130.32 -55.48
C LEU A 111 -10.81 129.20 -56.54
N ASN A 112 -11.95 128.74 -57.04
CA ASN A 112 -12.03 127.72 -58.10
C ASN A 112 -11.61 128.25 -59.48
N ALA A 113 -11.71 129.55 -59.73
CA ALA A 113 -11.23 130.15 -60.97
C ALA A 113 -9.69 130.23 -61.05
N LEU A 114 -8.98 129.98 -59.94
CA LEU A 114 -7.52 129.83 -59.95
C LEU A 114 -7.13 128.48 -60.60
N GLY A 115 -6.26 128.52 -61.61
CA GLY A 115 -5.66 127.33 -62.18
C GLY A 115 -4.66 126.66 -61.23
N SER A 116 -4.33 125.39 -61.51
CA SER A 116 -3.44 124.55 -60.67
C SER A 116 -2.09 125.21 -60.33
N ALA A 117 -1.50 125.97 -61.25
CA ALA A 117 -0.24 126.68 -61.00
C ALA A 117 -0.38 127.84 -60.00
N GLN A 118 -1.52 128.53 -59.99
CA GLN A 118 -1.83 129.60 -59.04
C GLN A 118 -2.15 129.04 -57.66
N ILE A 119 -2.94 127.96 -57.58
CA ILE A 119 -3.21 127.25 -56.32
C ILE A 119 -1.92 126.73 -55.68
N ARG A 120 -1.02 126.14 -56.46
CA ARG A 120 0.30 125.69 -55.99
C ARG A 120 1.21 126.85 -55.54
N ALA A 121 1.01 128.05 -56.09
CA ALA A 121 1.80 129.23 -55.72
C ALA A 121 1.41 129.82 -54.35
N LEU A 122 0.25 129.45 -53.79
CA LEU A 122 -0.13 129.84 -52.44
C LEU A 122 0.87 129.28 -51.41
N GLY A 123 1.26 130.07 -50.41
CA GLY A 123 2.03 129.58 -49.26
C GLY A 123 1.18 128.74 -48.31
N SER A 124 1.81 127.88 -47.52
CA SER A 124 1.15 127.06 -46.49
C SER A 124 0.29 127.88 -45.53
N ALA A 125 0.70 129.11 -45.18
CA ALA A 125 -0.08 130.00 -44.31
C ALA A 125 -1.36 130.54 -45.00
N GLN A 126 -1.33 130.74 -46.33
CA GLN A 126 -2.51 131.14 -47.11
C GLN A 126 -3.50 129.97 -47.20
N ILE A 127 -3.00 128.77 -47.48
CA ILE A 127 -3.83 127.56 -47.50
C ILE A 127 -4.44 127.27 -46.12
N ALA A 128 -3.66 127.38 -45.04
CA ALA A 128 -4.16 127.22 -43.66
C ALA A 128 -5.20 128.29 -43.26
N ALA A 129 -5.19 129.46 -43.92
CA ALA A 129 -6.15 130.53 -43.66
C ALA A 129 -7.49 130.34 -44.36
N LEU A 130 -7.58 129.48 -45.39
CA LEU A 130 -8.85 129.22 -46.08
C LEU A 130 -9.94 128.76 -45.10
N THR A 131 -11.17 129.24 -45.29
CA THR A 131 -12.31 128.78 -44.50
C THR A 131 -12.74 127.38 -44.93
N THR A 132 -13.41 126.62 -44.07
CA THR A 132 -13.98 125.31 -44.44
C THR A 132 -14.98 125.40 -45.59
N ALA A 133 -15.72 126.51 -45.70
CA ALA A 133 -16.62 126.78 -46.81
C ALA A 133 -15.86 126.89 -48.14
N GLN A 134 -14.77 127.65 -48.17
CA GLN A 134 -13.89 127.77 -49.34
C GLN A 134 -13.27 126.43 -49.74
N VAL A 135 -12.81 125.65 -48.77
CA VAL A 135 -12.20 124.33 -49.01
C VAL A 135 -13.23 123.31 -49.50
N SER A 136 -14.46 123.33 -48.98
CA SER A 136 -15.52 122.37 -49.36
C SER A 136 -15.97 122.45 -50.83
N THR A 137 -15.74 123.59 -51.47
CA THR A 137 -16.10 123.83 -52.87
C THR A 137 -14.94 123.61 -53.83
N MET A 138 -13.73 123.31 -53.34
CA MET A 138 -12.55 123.14 -54.20
C MET A 138 -12.71 121.98 -55.18
N GLU A 139 -12.36 122.19 -56.44
CA GLU A 139 -12.33 121.11 -57.44
C GLU A 139 -11.17 120.13 -57.19
N SER A 140 -11.33 118.87 -57.58
CA SER A 140 -10.29 117.82 -57.40
C SER A 140 -8.95 118.19 -58.05
N ALA A 141 -8.96 118.86 -59.20
CA ALA A 141 -7.75 119.33 -59.86
C ALA A 141 -7.01 120.44 -59.07
N ALA A 142 -7.74 121.25 -58.30
CA ALA A 142 -7.16 122.27 -57.43
C ALA A 142 -6.54 121.62 -56.18
N VAL A 143 -7.23 120.66 -55.57
CA VAL A 143 -6.72 119.92 -54.41
C VAL A 143 -5.49 119.09 -54.77
N ALA A 144 -5.52 118.36 -55.89
CA ALA A 144 -4.38 117.60 -56.40
C ALA A 144 -3.17 118.50 -56.75
N ALA A 145 -3.40 119.76 -57.13
CA ALA A 145 -2.31 120.68 -57.47
C ALA A 145 -1.49 121.17 -56.27
N LEU A 146 -2.01 121.04 -55.04
CA LEU A 146 -1.35 121.49 -53.82
C LEU A 146 0.00 120.78 -53.61
N ALA A 147 0.99 121.50 -53.09
CA ALA A 147 2.22 120.90 -52.62
C ALA A 147 1.96 120.14 -51.30
N THR A 148 2.81 119.17 -51.00
CA THR A 148 2.74 118.38 -49.76
C THR A 148 2.78 119.25 -48.49
N SER A 149 3.55 120.35 -48.51
CA SER A 149 3.58 121.35 -47.41
C SER A 149 2.31 122.17 -47.28
N GLN A 150 1.51 122.31 -48.34
CA GLN A 150 0.22 122.99 -48.32
C GLN A 150 -0.86 122.06 -47.75
N ILE A 151 -0.89 120.80 -48.20
CA ILE A 151 -1.76 119.75 -47.65
C ILE A 151 -1.50 119.54 -46.16
N GLY A 152 -0.23 119.43 -45.75
CA GLY A 152 0.15 119.32 -44.33
C GLY A 152 -0.20 120.54 -43.47
N ALA A 153 -0.46 121.70 -44.09
CA ALA A 153 -0.87 122.93 -43.39
C ALA A 153 -2.39 123.04 -43.19
N LEU A 154 -3.20 122.25 -43.89
CA LEU A 154 -4.64 122.20 -43.68
C LEU A 154 -4.96 121.71 -42.26
N SER A 155 -5.83 122.42 -41.55
CA SER A 155 -6.42 121.91 -40.31
C SER A 155 -7.28 120.67 -40.56
N SER A 156 -7.54 119.89 -39.51
CA SER A 156 -8.42 118.72 -39.60
C SER A 156 -9.84 119.06 -40.05
N SER A 157 -10.35 120.25 -39.69
CA SER A 157 -11.67 120.71 -40.13
C SER A 157 -11.69 121.12 -41.60
N GLN A 158 -10.62 121.74 -42.11
CA GLN A 158 -10.50 122.05 -43.54
C GLN A 158 -10.37 120.77 -44.37
N LEU A 159 -9.52 119.83 -43.95
CA LEU A 159 -9.37 118.56 -44.65
C LEU A 159 -10.68 117.75 -44.62
N GLY A 160 -11.37 117.71 -43.47
CA GLY A 160 -12.68 117.07 -43.34
C GLY A 160 -13.81 117.77 -44.10
N ALA A 161 -13.63 119.00 -44.57
CA ALA A 161 -14.60 119.70 -45.42
C ALA A 161 -14.51 119.33 -46.91
N LEU A 162 -13.42 118.68 -47.34
CA LEU A 162 -13.22 118.24 -48.72
C LEU A 162 -14.27 117.20 -49.15
N SER A 163 -14.60 117.13 -50.44
CA SER A 163 -15.42 116.02 -50.94
C SER A 163 -14.63 114.70 -50.99
N THR A 164 -15.32 113.56 -51.04
CA THR A 164 -14.67 112.25 -51.25
C THR A 164 -13.87 112.21 -52.56
N ALA A 165 -14.37 112.87 -53.62
CA ALA A 165 -13.66 113.00 -54.89
C ALA A 165 -12.38 113.86 -54.79
N ASN A 166 -12.30 114.79 -53.83
CA ASN A 166 -11.06 115.51 -53.55
C ASN A 166 -10.06 114.64 -52.80
N ILE A 167 -10.53 113.87 -51.82
CA ILE A 167 -9.68 112.95 -51.06
C ILE A 167 -9.08 111.87 -51.98
N ALA A 168 -9.90 111.28 -52.85
CA ALA A 168 -9.44 110.31 -53.87
C ALA A 168 -8.47 110.92 -54.90
N ALA A 169 -8.52 112.24 -55.12
CA ALA A 169 -7.65 112.92 -56.07
C ALA A 169 -6.30 113.36 -55.47
N LEU A 170 -6.05 113.12 -54.18
CA LEU A 170 -4.76 113.40 -53.57
C LEU A 170 -3.70 112.48 -54.18
N GLU A 171 -2.51 113.03 -54.43
CA GLU A 171 -1.34 112.25 -54.80
C GLU A 171 -0.79 111.50 -53.56
N THR A 172 -0.20 110.33 -53.76
CA THR A 172 0.36 109.49 -52.67
C THR A 172 1.35 110.23 -51.77
N ASN A 173 2.17 111.11 -52.32
CA ASN A 173 3.11 111.96 -51.56
C ASN A 173 2.39 113.01 -50.68
N GLN A 174 1.20 113.47 -51.07
CA GLN A 174 0.36 114.38 -50.29
C GLN A 174 -0.27 113.62 -49.12
N VAL A 175 -0.83 112.44 -49.39
CA VAL A 175 -1.41 111.57 -48.35
C VAL A 175 -0.36 111.19 -47.30
N ALA A 176 0.87 110.90 -47.71
CA ALA A 176 1.99 110.59 -46.80
C ALA A 176 2.30 111.70 -45.77
N THR A 177 1.96 112.96 -46.08
CA THR A 177 2.17 114.09 -45.15
C THR A 177 1.06 114.30 -44.14
N LEU A 178 -0.07 113.60 -44.27
CA LEU A 178 -1.18 113.72 -43.33
C LEU A 178 -0.78 113.20 -41.95
N ASN A 179 -1.03 114.02 -40.93
CA ASN A 179 -0.79 113.64 -39.53
C ASN A 179 -2.03 113.00 -38.90
N SER A 180 -1.85 112.43 -37.70
CA SER A 180 -2.90 111.72 -36.97
C SER A 180 -4.16 112.55 -36.69
N ARG A 181 -4.05 113.86 -36.46
CA ARG A 181 -5.23 114.71 -36.23
C ARG A 181 -5.99 114.98 -37.53
N GLN A 182 -5.27 115.16 -38.62
CA GLN A 182 -5.86 115.38 -39.94
C GLN A 182 -6.64 114.15 -40.39
N VAL A 183 -6.04 112.96 -40.29
CA VAL A 183 -6.69 111.70 -40.67
C VAL A 183 -7.86 111.37 -39.74
N ALA A 184 -7.71 111.55 -38.43
CA ALA A 184 -8.82 111.34 -37.48
C ALA A 184 -10.01 112.30 -37.72
N GLY A 185 -9.77 113.46 -38.35
CA GLY A 185 -10.81 114.44 -38.69
C GLY A 185 -11.59 114.15 -39.96
N LEU A 186 -11.21 113.13 -40.75
CA LEU A 186 -11.93 112.71 -41.95
C LEU A 186 -13.20 111.93 -41.60
N SER A 187 -14.23 112.00 -42.44
CA SER A 187 -15.41 111.14 -42.33
C SER A 187 -15.10 109.71 -42.79
N THR A 188 -16.00 108.76 -42.48
CA THR A 188 -15.91 107.38 -42.96
C THR A 188 -15.91 107.33 -44.50
N ASP A 189 -16.76 108.12 -45.15
CA ASP A 189 -16.84 108.16 -46.61
C ASP A 189 -15.55 108.71 -47.24
N GLN A 190 -14.91 109.68 -46.59
CA GLN A 190 -13.61 110.21 -47.02
C GLN A 190 -12.50 109.19 -46.85
N ILE A 191 -12.47 108.48 -45.72
CA ILE A 191 -11.49 107.41 -45.49
C ILE A 191 -11.66 106.28 -46.50
N GLY A 192 -12.90 105.83 -46.76
CA GLY A 192 -13.19 104.82 -47.77
C GLY A 192 -12.85 105.24 -49.21
N ALA A 193 -12.78 106.55 -49.47
CA ALA A 193 -12.38 107.09 -50.78
C ALA A 193 -10.85 107.17 -51.00
N ILE A 194 -10.02 106.92 -49.99
CA ILE A 194 -8.54 106.93 -50.12
C ILE A 194 -8.11 105.73 -50.98
N GLU A 195 -7.31 105.94 -52.03
CA GLU A 195 -6.87 104.82 -52.88
C GLU A 195 -5.97 103.84 -52.11
N THR A 196 -5.92 102.57 -52.52
CA THR A 196 -5.14 101.52 -51.83
C THR A 196 -3.65 101.87 -51.69
N GLN A 197 -3.07 102.50 -52.73
CA GLN A 197 -1.68 102.96 -52.72
C GLN A 197 -1.45 104.06 -51.66
N ASP A 198 -2.46 104.88 -51.43
CA ASP A 198 -2.39 106.02 -50.52
C ASP A 198 -2.61 105.60 -49.07
N VAL A 199 -3.48 104.61 -48.83
CA VAL A 199 -3.60 103.94 -47.52
C VAL A 199 -2.24 103.41 -47.06
N ARG A 200 -1.46 102.80 -47.96
CA ARG A 200 -0.09 102.34 -47.67
C ARG A 200 0.88 103.47 -47.35
N ALA A 201 0.65 104.67 -47.91
CA ALA A 201 1.51 105.83 -47.72
C ALA A 201 1.26 106.57 -46.41
N LEU A 202 0.11 106.35 -45.76
CA LEU A 202 -0.17 106.89 -44.42
C LEU A 202 0.91 106.47 -43.42
N ASN A 203 1.37 107.40 -42.58
CA ASN A 203 2.27 107.01 -41.50
C ASN A 203 1.54 106.19 -40.43
N THR A 204 2.30 105.42 -39.65
CA THR A 204 1.75 104.55 -38.60
C THR A 204 0.96 105.29 -37.53
N ALA A 205 1.33 106.54 -37.21
CA ALA A 205 0.58 107.37 -36.26
C ALA A 205 -0.79 107.77 -36.80
N ALA A 206 -0.93 107.98 -38.10
CA ALA A 206 -2.19 108.26 -38.77
C ALA A 206 -3.11 107.04 -38.81
N VAL A 207 -2.58 105.87 -39.21
CA VAL A 207 -3.35 104.61 -39.21
C VAL A 207 -3.84 104.26 -37.80
N ARG A 208 -2.97 104.37 -36.78
CA ARG A 208 -3.34 104.15 -35.38
C ARG A 208 -4.40 105.12 -34.85
N ALA A 209 -4.52 106.31 -35.44
CA ALA A 209 -5.48 107.33 -35.00
C ALA A 209 -6.89 107.16 -35.60
N LEU A 210 -7.07 106.25 -36.56
CA LEU A 210 -8.38 105.91 -37.09
C LEU A 210 -9.30 105.41 -35.98
N SER A 211 -10.55 105.87 -35.94
CA SER A 211 -11.59 105.22 -35.16
C SER A 211 -11.92 103.84 -35.75
N THR A 212 -12.58 102.97 -34.99
CA THR A 212 -13.06 101.67 -35.50
C THR A 212 -13.99 101.86 -36.70
N ALA A 213 -14.89 102.85 -36.66
CA ALA A 213 -15.79 103.17 -37.77
C ALA A 213 -15.04 103.65 -39.04
N GLN A 214 -13.96 104.43 -38.88
CA GLN A 214 -13.14 104.83 -40.02
C GLN A 214 -12.35 103.65 -40.59
N LEU A 215 -11.87 102.74 -39.74
CA LEU A 215 -11.17 101.54 -40.19
C LEU A 215 -12.13 100.57 -40.92
N GLU A 216 -13.35 100.39 -40.41
CA GLU A 216 -14.43 99.61 -41.05
C GLU A 216 -14.88 100.20 -42.40
N ALA A 217 -14.66 101.51 -42.60
CA ALA A 217 -14.97 102.16 -43.87
C ALA A 217 -13.93 101.86 -44.98
N LEU A 218 -12.76 101.31 -44.61
CA LEU A 218 -11.81 100.78 -45.59
C LEU A 218 -12.30 99.41 -46.07
N GLY A 219 -12.33 99.21 -47.39
CA GLY A 219 -12.58 97.90 -47.97
C GLY A 219 -11.38 96.96 -47.80
N SER A 220 -11.60 95.66 -47.99
CA SER A 220 -10.59 94.63 -47.74
C SER A 220 -9.31 94.82 -48.57
N ALA A 221 -9.41 95.33 -49.80
CA ALA A 221 -8.24 95.67 -50.62
C ALA A 221 -7.39 96.82 -50.04
N GLN A 222 -8.00 97.79 -49.36
CA GLN A 222 -7.31 98.88 -48.68
C GLN A 222 -6.67 98.39 -47.37
N ILE A 223 -7.36 97.54 -46.62
CA ILE A 223 -6.80 96.88 -45.43
C ILE A 223 -5.59 96.02 -45.80
N GLY A 224 -5.71 95.18 -46.85
CA GLY A 224 -4.61 94.36 -47.38
C GLY A 224 -3.44 95.17 -47.94
N ALA A 225 -3.65 96.45 -48.32
CA ALA A 225 -2.58 97.32 -48.81
C ALA A 225 -1.68 97.91 -47.71
N LEU A 226 -2.07 97.80 -46.43
CA LEU A 226 -1.28 98.30 -45.30
C LEU A 226 0.14 97.68 -45.27
N GLY A 227 1.12 98.36 -44.70
CA GLY A 227 2.42 97.79 -44.40
C GLY A 227 2.39 97.03 -43.08
N THR A 228 3.32 96.09 -42.89
CA THR A 228 3.51 95.38 -41.62
C THR A 228 3.70 96.33 -40.43
N ALA A 229 4.40 97.45 -40.62
CA ALA A 229 4.56 98.49 -39.61
C ALA A 229 3.25 99.23 -39.28
N GLN A 230 2.35 99.42 -40.25
CA GLN A 230 1.05 100.05 -40.01
C GLN A 230 0.15 99.08 -39.23
N VAL A 231 0.08 97.82 -39.65
CA VAL A 231 -0.70 96.75 -38.99
C VAL A 231 -0.25 96.54 -37.54
N ALA A 232 1.06 96.47 -37.28
CA ALA A 232 1.61 96.32 -35.94
C ALA A 232 1.26 97.47 -34.97
N THR A 233 0.87 98.64 -35.49
CA THR A 233 0.51 99.81 -34.68
C THR A 233 -0.99 99.97 -34.42
N LEU A 234 -1.85 99.14 -35.04
CA LEU A 234 -3.28 99.15 -34.76
C LEU A 234 -3.56 98.87 -33.27
N LEU A 235 -4.61 99.46 -32.73
CA LEU A 235 -5.09 99.16 -31.40
C LEU A 235 -5.82 97.82 -31.38
N THR A 236 -5.89 97.16 -30.22
CA THR A 236 -6.64 95.91 -30.06
C THR A 236 -8.12 96.07 -30.43
N ALA A 237 -8.73 97.21 -30.10
CA ALA A 237 -10.10 97.54 -30.48
C ALA A 237 -10.29 97.70 -32.00
N GLN A 238 -9.28 98.21 -32.71
CA GLN A 238 -9.27 98.32 -34.17
C GLN A 238 -9.16 96.95 -34.84
N VAL A 239 -8.30 96.07 -34.33
CA VAL A 239 -8.16 94.71 -34.84
C VAL A 239 -9.43 93.88 -34.57
N ALA A 240 -10.04 94.02 -33.39
CA ALA A 240 -11.28 93.34 -33.04
C ALA A 240 -12.51 93.80 -33.85
N SER A 241 -12.47 95.01 -34.44
CA SER A 241 -13.56 95.54 -35.28
C SER A 241 -13.46 95.13 -36.76
N LEU A 242 -12.33 94.56 -37.20
CA LEU A 242 -12.21 94.07 -38.57
C LEU A 242 -13.20 92.93 -38.83
N VAL A 243 -13.89 92.94 -39.97
CA VAL A 243 -14.66 91.75 -40.37
C VAL A 243 -13.70 90.66 -40.88
N SER A 244 -14.16 89.41 -40.92
CA SER A 244 -13.35 88.25 -41.33
C SER A 244 -12.69 88.44 -42.71
N ASP A 245 -13.42 89.00 -43.67
CA ASP A 245 -12.91 89.25 -45.02
C ASP A 245 -11.74 90.25 -45.03
N ASP A 246 -11.75 91.25 -44.14
CA ASP A 246 -10.67 92.23 -44.03
C ASP A 246 -9.44 91.65 -43.35
N LEU A 247 -9.64 90.80 -42.34
CA LEU A 247 -8.55 90.09 -41.70
C LEU A 247 -7.85 89.13 -42.68
N ASN A 248 -8.63 88.41 -43.49
CA ASN A 248 -8.12 87.48 -44.51
C ASN A 248 -7.56 88.19 -45.75
N ALA A 249 -7.83 89.49 -45.93
CA ALA A 249 -7.17 90.27 -46.97
C ALA A 249 -5.73 90.68 -46.58
N LEU A 250 -5.34 90.49 -45.32
CA LEU A 250 -3.95 90.63 -44.90
C LEU A 250 -3.14 89.42 -45.37
N ASP A 251 -1.94 89.68 -45.87
CA ASP A 251 -0.96 88.64 -46.12
C ASP A 251 -0.34 88.10 -44.81
N SER A 252 0.31 86.95 -44.94
CA SER A 252 0.94 86.26 -43.82
C SER A 252 2.05 87.08 -43.11
N ALA A 253 2.68 88.05 -43.78
CA ALA A 253 3.67 88.92 -43.15
C ALA A 253 3.01 90.00 -42.29
N GLN A 254 1.86 90.53 -42.73
CA GLN A 254 1.02 91.44 -41.96
C GLN A 254 0.39 90.76 -40.75
N ILE A 255 -0.13 89.54 -40.91
CA ILE A 255 -0.65 88.73 -39.80
C ILE A 255 0.45 88.46 -38.77
N ARG A 256 1.65 88.05 -39.21
CA ARG A 256 2.82 87.88 -38.33
C ARG A 256 3.25 89.18 -37.62
N ALA A 257 3.01 90.34 -38.23
CA ALA A 257 3.35 91.63 -37.64
C ALA A 257 2.42 92.05 -36.49
N LEU A 258 1.26 91.41 -36.34
CA LEU A 258 0.36 91.64 -35.20
C LEU A 258 1.05 91.26 -33.88
N THR A 259 0.91 92.10 -32.88
CA THR A 259 1.35 91.82 -31.51
C THR A 259 0.49 90.72 -30.87
N THR A 260 1.02 90.07 -29.84
CA THR A 260 0.27 89.07 -29.04
C THR A 260 -1.02 89.65 -28.44
N ALA A 261 -1.02 90.94 -28.07
CA ALA A 261 -2.21 91.61 -27.56
C ALA A 261 -3.28 91.79 -28.66
N GLN A 262 -2.88 92.09 -29.90
CA GLN A 262 -3.80 92.20 -31.03
C GLN A 262 -4.36 90.83 -31.44
N ILE A 263 -3.51 89.78 -31.48
CA ILE A 263 -3.96 88.41 -31.74
C ILE A 263 -4.94 87.93 -30.66
N ASN A 264 -4.65 88.16 -29.38
CA ASN A 264 -5.57 87.82 -28.29
C ASN A 264 -6.89 88.59 -28.35
N ALA A 265 -6.91 89.80 -28.93
CA ALA A 265 -8.12 90.60 -29.10
C ALA A 265 -9.05 90.12 -30.23
N LEU A 266 -8.59 89.21 -31.10
CA LEU A 266 -9.44 88.64 -32.16
C LEU A 266 -10.66 87.92 -31.57
N THR A 267 -11.79 88.00 -32.23
CA THR A 267 -12.99 87.25 -31.86
C THR A 267 -12.88 85.81 -32.35
N THR A 268 -13.65 84.89 -31.75
CA THR A 268 -13.72 83.50 -32.23
C THR A 268 -14.26 83.41 -33.65
N SER A 269 -15.14 84.32 -34.07
CA SER A 269 -15.63 84.40 -35.45
C SER A 269 -14.51 84.72 -36.42
N GLN A 270 -13.66 85.72 -36.11
CA GLN A 270 -12.50 86.06 -36.92
C GLN A 270 -11.52 84.89 -36.99
N VAL A 271 -11.19 84.27 -35.85
CA VAL A 271 -10.24 83.15 -35.80
C VAL A 271 -10.75 81.92 -36.56
N SER A 272 -12.05 81.63 -36.51
CA SER A 272 -12.64 80.46 -37.19
C SER A 272 -12.60 80.53 -38.72
N THR A 273 -12.46 81.74 -39.28
CA THR A 273 -12.42 81.99 -40.72
C THR A 273 -11.02 82.26 -41.25
N MET A 274 -9.99 82.26 -40.40
CA MET A 274 -8.61 82.51 -40.82
C MET A 274 -8.13 81.41 -41.77
N ASP A 275 -7.41 81.78 -42.82
CA ASP A 275 -6.79 80.81 -43.71
C ASP A 275 -5.65 80.05 -43.03
N SER A 276 -5.42 78.82 -43.45
CA SER A 276 -4.39 77.93 -42.86
C SER A 276 -2.98 78.50 -42.99
N ALA A 277 -2.69 79.22 -44.09
CA ALA A 277 -1.42 79.89 -44.30
C ALA A 277 -1.15 80.99 -43.25
N ASP A 278 -2.19 81.72 -42.83
CA ASP A 278 -2.04 82.80 -41.87
C ASP A 278 -1.87 82.29 -40.45
N VAL A 279 -2.56 81.20 -40.09
CA VAL A 279 -2.35 80.52 -38.81
C VAL A 279 -0.93 79.93 -38.75
N ALA A 280 -0.46 79.29 -39.82
CA ALA A 280 0.93 78.80 -39.91
C ALA A 280 1.95 79.96 -39.82
N ALA A 281 1.62 81.14 -40.33
CA ALA A 281 2.51 82.29 -40.30
C ALA A 281 2.70 82.92 -38.92
N LEU A 282 1.80 82.66 -37.96
CA LEU A 282 1.91 83.18 -36.60
C LEU A 282 3.22 82.73 -35.93
N SER A 283 3.78 83.57 -35.07
CA SER A 283 4.88 83.16 -34.20
C SER A 283 4.37 82.26 -33.07
N THR A 284 5.27 81.48 -32.47
CA THR A 284 4.96 80.67 -31.28
C THR A 284 4.41 81.51 -30.13
N ALA A 285 4.87 82.77 -29.97
CA ALA A 285 4.36 83.69 -28.97
C ALA A 285 2.92 84.16 -29.27
N GLN A 286 2.57 84.36 -30.54
CA GLN A 286 1.21 84.71 -30.95
C GLN A 286 0.26 83.52 -30.74
N ILE A 287 0.65 82.31 -31.14
CA ILE A 287 -0.12 81.09 -30.88
C ILE A 287 -0.32 80.86 -29.38
N ALA A 288 0.74 80.96 -28.57
CA ALA A 288 0.65 80.83 -27.11
C ALA A 288 -0.23 81.92 -26.47
N SER A 289 -0.39 83.08 -27.11
CA SER A 289 -1.25 84.16 -26.62
C SER A 289 -2.74 83.96 -26.91
N LEU A 290 -3.12 83.05 -27.82
CA LEU A 290 -4.52 82.74 -28.09
C LEU A 290 -5.21 82.18 -26.84
N SER A 291 -6.41 82.65 -26.54
CA SER A 291 -7.25 82.02 -25.52
C SER A 291 -7.66 80.61 -25.94
N SER A 292 -7.93 79.74 -24.97
CA SER A 292 -8.48 78.40 -25.21
C SER A 292 -9.72 78.40 -26.11
N THR A 293 -10.58 79.42 -26.00
CA THR A 293 -11.78 79.59 -26.83
C THR A 293 -11.46 79.99 -28.27
N GLN A 294 -10.44 80.83 -28.50
CA GLN A 294 -9.99 81.17 -29.85
C GLN A 294 -9.33 79.96 -30.50
N LEU A 295 -8.45 79.27 -29.78
CA LEU A 295 -7.78 78.08 -30.32
C LEU A 295 -8.80 76.97 -30.67
N GLY A 296 -9.79 76.73 -29.81
CA GLY A 296 -10.87 75.79 -30.08
C GLY A 296 -11.79 76.20 -31.24
N ALA A 297 -11.81 77.49 -31.63
CA ALA A 297 -12.59 77.98 -32.77
C ALA A 297 -11.88 77.79 -34.13
N LEU A 298 -10.58 77.47 -34.14
CA LEU A 298 -9.83 77.18 -35.38
C LEU A 298 -10.43 75.99 -36.13
N SER A 299 -10.36 75.98 -37.46
CA SER A 299 -10.75 74.79 -38.21
C SER A 299 -9.72 73.66 -38.02
N THR A 300 -10.12 72.43 -38.34
CA THR A 300 -9.18 71.28 -38.37
C THR A 300 -8.02 71.49 -39.35
N ALA A 301 -8.28 72.17 -40.48
CA ALA A 301 -7.25 72.53 -41.44
C ALA A 301 -6.25 73.55 -40.89
N ASN A 302 -6.69 74.47 -40.02
CA ASN A 302 -5.78 75.40 -39.34
C ASN A 302 -4.89 74.67 -38.33
N ILE A 303 -5.45 73.72 -37.57
CA ILE A 303 -4.68 72.93 -36.61
C ILE A 303 -3.64 72.07 -37.32
N ALA A 304 -4.01 71.40 -38.42
CA ALA A 304 -3.09 70.62 -39.25
C ALA A 304 -2.00 71.47 -39.94
N ALA A 305 -2.23 72.78 -40.10
CA ALA A 305 -1.27 73.69 -40.71
C ALA A 305 -0.31 74.34 -39.70
N LEU A 306 -0.49 74.10 -38.39
CA LEU A 306 0.46 74.57 -37.39
C LEU A 306 1.82 73.92 -37.64
N GLU A 307 2.88 74.72 -37.53
CA GLU A 307 4.24 74.21 -37.45
C GLU A 307 4.45 73.51 -36.10
N THR A 308 5.30 72.47 -36.06
CA THR A 308 5.57 71.68 -34.87
C THR A 308 6.07 72.50 -33.67
N ASN A 309 6.81 73.59 -33.90
CA ASN A 309 7.23 74.53 -32.86
C ASN A 309 6.05 75.34 -32.27
N GLN A 310 5.00 75.61 -33.05
CA GLN A 310 3.78 76.27 -32.60
C GLN A 310 2.95 75.33 -31.75
N VAL A 311 2.81 74.06 -32.16
CA VAL A 311 2.15 73.03 -31.35
C VAL A 311 2.88 72.84 -30.02
N ALA A 312 4.22 72.77 -30.03
CA ALA A 312 5.03 72.66 -28.82
C ALA A 312 4.86 73.85 -27.84
N ALA A 313 4.48 75.02 -28.36
CA ALA A 313 4.23 76.23 -27.55
C ALA A 313 2.85 76.25 -26.91
N LEU A 314 1.94 75.34 -27.26
CA LEU A 314 0.61 75.25 -26.66
C LEU A 314 0.70 74.84 -25.18
N SER A 315 -0.06 75.54 -24.35
CA SER A 315 -0.26 75.16 -22.95
C SER A 315 -1.23 73.98 -22.83
N SER A 316 -1.18 73.26 -21.71
CA SER A 316 -2.13 72.18 -21.42
C SER A 316 -3.59 72.64 -21.45
N ARG A 317 -3.88 73.88 -21.01
CA ARG A 317 -5.23 74.46 -21.06
C ARG A 317 -5.71 74.76 -22.49
N GLN A 318 -4.78 75.08 -23.38
CA GLN A 318 -5.08 75.29 -24.80
C GLN A 318 -5.34 73.95 -25.48
N VAL A 319 -4.49 72.96 -25.24
CA VAL A 319 -4.64 71.61 -25.77
C VAL A 319 -5.95 70.95 -25.34
N THR A 320 -6.33 71.04 -24.06
CA THR A 320 -7.61 70.47 -23.58
C THR A 320 -8.83 71.15 -24.22
N ALA A 321 -8.70 72.38 -24.74
CA ALA A 321 -9.80 73.09 -25.39
C ALA A 321 -10.03 72.69 -26.85
N LEU A 322 -9.12 71.91 -27.44
CA LEU A 322 -9.29 71.37 -28.79
C LEU A 322 -10.42 70.32 -28.81
N GLY A 323 -11.20 70.25 -29.89
CA GLY A 323 -12.12 69.16 -30.17
C GLY A 323 -11.38 67.88 -30.60
N THR A 324 -12.10 66.76 -30.68
CA THR A 324 -11.56 65.48 -31.12
C THR A 324 -11.01 65.54 -32.54
N ASP A 325 -11.73 66.20 -33.46
CA ASP A 325 -11.31 66.31 -34.86
C ASP A 325 -10.07 67.19 -35.03
N GLN A 326 -9.89 68.18 -34.15
CA GLN A 326 -8.71 69.03 -34.12
C GLN A 326 -7.49 68.27 -33.57
N VAL A 327 -7.67 67.48 -32.51
CA VAL A 327 -6.60 66.63 -31.97
C VAL A 327 -6.19 65.55 -32.99
N ALA A 328 -7.15 64.93 -33.68
CA ALA A 328 -6.89 63.97 -34.75
C ALA A 328 -6.13 64.57 -35.94
N ALA A 329 -6.24 65.88 -36.16
CA ALA A 329 -5.56 66.59 -37.24
C ALA A 329 -4.07 66.91 -36.96
N LEU A 330 -3.60 66.76 -35.71
CA LEU A 330 -2.18 66.93 -35.35
C LEU A 330 -1.34 65.80 -35.93
N ASP A 331 -0.20 66.09 -36.53
CA ASP A 331 0.63 65.03 -37.08
C ASP A 331 1.48 64.32 -36.01
N THR A 332 2.22 63.29 -36.42
CA THR A 332 3.10 62.52 -35.52
C THR A 332 4.26 63.34 -34.93
N GLN A 333 4.77 64.34 -35.64
CA GLN A 333 5.85 65.21 -35.17
C GLN A 333 5.33 66.22 -34.14
N ASP A 334 4.14 66.74 -34.37
CA ASP A 334 3.42 67.63 -33.47
C ASP A 334 3.19 66.98 -32.11
N LEU A 335 2.63 65.77 -32.11
CA LEU A 335 2.41 64.99 -30.88
C LEU A 335 3.71 64.71 -30.14
N ARG A 336 4.81 64.40 -30.85
CA ARG A 336 6.14 64.20 -30.23
C ARG A 336 6.72 65.49 -29.63
N ALA A 337 6.39 66.64 -30.19
CA ALA A 337 6.86 67.93 -29.70
C ALA A 337 6.04 68.45 -28.50
N MET A 338 4.83 67.93 -28.29
CA MET A 338 4.03 68.25 -27.11
C MET A 338 4.70 67.79 -25.82
N ASN A 339 4.64 68.63 -24.78
CA ASN A 339 5.11 68.22 -23.47
C ASN A 339 4.15 67.21 -22.80
N THR A 340 4.68 66.48 -21.82
CA THR A 340 3.94 65.45 -21.09
C THR A 340 2.73 65.99 -20.32
N ALA A 341 2.76 67.25 -19.86
CA ALA A 341 1.64 67.85 -19.14
C ALA A 341 0.42 68.09 -20.05
N ALA A 342 0.66 68.44 -21.32
CA ALA A 342 -0.38 68.61 -22.32
C ALA A 342 -0.99 67.27 -22.75
N LEU A 343 -0.17 66.25 -22.99
CA LEU A 343 -0.68 64.90 -23.30
C LEU A 343 -1.49 64.32 -22.14
N ARG A 344 -1.01 64.49 -20.89
CA ARG A 344 -1.74 64.06 -19.69
C ARG A 344 -3.04 64.84 -19.45
N SER A 345 -3.21 66.03 -20.05
CA SER A 345 -4.44 66.82 -19.94
C SER A 345 -5.47 66.54 -21.04
N LEU A 346 -5.15 65.65 -22.00
CA LEU A 346 -6.13 65.14 -22.96
C LEU A 346 -7.19 64.29 -22.25
N SER A 347 -8.44 64.50 -22.62
CA SER A 347 -9.53 63.59 -22.27
C SER A 347 -9.37 62.23 -22.97
N THR A 348 -10.05 61.20 -22.48
CA THR A 348 -10.06 59.88 -23.12
C THR A 348 -10.60 59.97 -24.55
N ALA A 349 -11.66 60.76 -24.78
CA ALA A 349 -12.22 60.97 -26.12
C ALA A 349 -11.24 61.66 -27.08
N GLN A 350 -10.43 62.61 -26.61
CA GLN A 350 -9.39 63.23 -27.44
C GLN A 350 -8.24 62.27 -27.74
N LEU A 351 -7.89 61.40 -26.79
CA LEU A 351 -6.85 60.38 -27.00
C LEU A 351 -7.34 59.28 -27.96
N GLU A 352 -8.59 58.83 -27.83
CA GLU A 352 -9.27 57.88 -28.74
C GLU A 352 -9.44 58.43 -30.16
N ALA A 353 -9.45 59.76 -30.34
CA ALA A 353 -9.52 60.38 -31.65
C ALA A 353 -8.18 60.31 -32.42
N LEU A 354 -7.07 60.01 -31.74
CA LEU A 354 -5.79 59.75 -32.38
C LEU A 354 -5.81 58.38 -33.05
N GLY A 355 -5.29 58.28 -34.26
CA GLY A 355 -5.06 57.00 -34.91
C GLY A 355 -3.85 56.26 -34.33
N SER A 356 -3.77 54.96 -34.56
CA SER A 356 -2.73 54.11 -33.97
C SER A 356 -1.31 54.52 -34.38
N ALA A 357 -1.12 55.08 -35.59
CA ALA A 357 0.17 55.64 -36.01
C ALA A 357 0.59 56.89 -35.20
N GLN A 358 -0.37 57.71 -34.75
CA GLN A 358 -0.13 58.86 -33.88
C GLN A 358 0.22 58.42 -32.46
N ILE A 359 -0.49 57.40 -31.93
CA ILE A 359 -0.18 56.80 -30.63
C ILE A 359 1.21 56.14 -30.64
N GLY A 360 1.51 55.34 -31.66
CA GLY A 360 2.82 54.70 -31.85
C GLY A 360 3.97 55.69 -32.11
N ALA A 361 3.69 56.94 -32.47
CA ALA A 361 4.72 57.96 -32.64
C ALA A 361 5.20 58.61 -31.33
N LEU A 362 4.43 58.47 -30.24
CA LEU A 362 4.76 59.07 -28.94
C LEU A 362 6.16 58.65 -28.45
N SER A 363 6.83 59.47 -27.64
CA SER A 363 8.06 59.04 -26.98
C SER A 363 7.77 58.16 -25.77
N THR A 364 8.76 57.37 -25.33
CA THR A 364 8.66 56.59 -24.09
C THR A 364 8.34 57.46 -22.87
N GLN A 365 8.87 58.69 -22.81
CA GLN A 365 8.56 59.66 -21.75
C GLN A 365 7.10 60.12 -21.80
N GLN A 366 6.53 60.28 -22.99
CA GLN A 366 5.13 60.66 -23.18
C GLN A 366 4.19 59.51 -22.79
N VAL A 367 4.47 58.29 -23.21
CA VAL A 367 3.70 57.08 -22.83
C VAL A 367 3.71 56.87 -21.31
N ALA A 368 4.88 56.99 -20.66
CA ALA A 368 5.01 56.91 -19.21
C ALA A 368 4.22 58.00 -18.45
N SER A 369 3.89 59.12 -19.10
CA SER A 369 3.17 60.24 -18.49
C SER A 369 1.65 60.15 -18.58
N LEU A 370 1.12 59.25 -19.41
CA LEU A 370 -0.31 59.03 -19.55
C LEU A 370 -0.93 58.61 -18.22
N THR A 371 -2.17 59.01 -17.98
CA THR A 371 -2.91 58.55 -16.80
C THR A 371 -3.34 57.08 -16.96
N THR A 372 -3.65 56.41 -15.85
CA THR A 372 -4.22 55.06 -15.89
C THR A 372 -5.56 55.02 -16.63
N GLY A 373 -6.38 56.06 -16.51
CA GLY A 373 -7.64 56.18 -17.26
C GLY A 373 -7.44 56.37 -18.76
N GLN A 374 -6.39 57.11 -19.17
CA GLN A 374 -6.00 57.25 -20.57
C GLN A 374 -5.52 55.93 -21.16
N VAL A 375 -4.64 55.20 -20.45
CA VAL A 375 -4.14 53.89 -20.91
C VAL A 375 -5.27 52.86 -20.97
N ALA A 376 -6.16 52.82 -19.97
CA ALA A 376 -7.32 51.92 -19.98
C ALA A 376 -8.32 52.23 -21.11
N GLY A 377 -8.37 53.46 -21.61
CA GLY A 377 -9.23 53.87 -22.73
C GLY A 377 -8.67 53.57 -24.12
N LEU A 378 -7.38 53.23 -24.26
CA LEU A 378 -6.79 52.86 -25.54
C LEU A 378 -7.43 51.57 -26.07
N VAL A 379 -7.78 51.52 -27.36
CA VAL A 379 -8.22 50.25 -27.96
C VAL A 379 -7.02 49.34 -28.21
N SER A 380 -7.26 48.03 -28.41
CA SER A 380 -6.20 47.04 -28.62
C SER A 380 -5.24 47.40 -29.76
N ASP A 381 -5.75 47.94 -30.87
CA ASP A 381 -4.95 48.34 -32.02
C ASP A 381 -3.98 49.49 -31.67
N ASP A 382 -4.38 50.40 -30.78
CA ASP A 382 -3.54 51.52 -30.34
C ASP A 382 -2.45 51.07 -29.35
N LEU A 383 -2.78 50.12 -28.47
CA LEU A 383 -1.78 49.52 -27.59
C LEU A 383 -0.73 48.74 -28.37
N ASN A 384 -1.14 47.97 -29.39
CA ASN A 384 -0.24 47.21 -30.26
C ASN A 384 0.53 48.09 -31.26
N ALA A 385 0.11 49.34 -31.47
CA ALA A 385 0.91 50.29 -32.23
C ALA A 385 2.08 50.88 -31.43
N LEU A 386 2.11 50.68 -30.11
CA LEU A 386 3.28 50.98 -29.30
C LEU A 386 4.37 49.95 -29.59
N ASP A 387 5.60 50.39 -29.79
CA ASP A 387 6.76 49.51 -29.79
C ASP A 387 7.06 48.97 -28.38
N SER A 388 7.87 47.93 -28.31
CA SER A 388 8.17 47.28 -27.03
C SER A 388 8.92 48.18 -26.03
N ALA A 389 9.61 49.25 -26.48
CA ALA A 389 10.26 50.21 -25.59
C ALA A 389 9.25 51.19 -24.98
N GLN A 390 8.25 51.62 -25.75
CA GLN A 390 7.10 52.40 -25.30
C GLN A 390 6.23 51.60 -24.34
N PHE A 391 5.94 50.33 -24.67
CA PHE A 391 5.18 49.45 -23.79
C PHE A 391 5.92 49.22 -22.46
N ARG A 392 7.23 48.97 -22.51
CA ARG A 392 8.09 48.89 -21.31
C ARG A 392 8.14 50.20 -20.51
N ALA A 393 7.88 51.36 -21.13
CA ALA A 393 7.86 52.64 -20.43
C ALA A 393 6.61 52.84 -19.55
N LEU A 394 5.56 52.04 -19.73
CA LEU A 394 4.37 52.07 -18.88
C LEU A 394 4.74 51.72 -17.43
N ASN A 395 4.30 52.53 -16.46
CA ASN A 395 4.49 52.21 -15.05
C ASN A 395 3.55 51.09 -14.58
N THR A 396 3.81 50.54 -13.39
CA THR A 396 3.02 49.42 -12.85
C THR A 396 1.54 49.73 -12.67
N ALA A 397 1.17 50.97 -12.35
CA ALA A 397 -0.22 51.37 -12.21
C ALA A 397 -0.95 51.42 -13.57
N GLN A 398 -0.25 51.83 -14.64
CA GLN A 398 -0.77 51.78 -16.00
C GLN A 398 -0.95 50.34 -16.48
N ILE A 399 0.03 49.46 -16.26
CA ILE A 399 -0.07 48.03 -16.59
C ILE A 399 -1.23 47.36 -15.82
N ALA A 400 -1.35 47.62 -14.52
CA ALA A 400 -2.43 47.09 -13.70
C ALA A 400 -3.83 47.61 -14.12
N ALA A 401 -3.91 48.75 -14.81
CA ALA A 401 -5.16 49.33 -15.29
C ALA A 401 -5.65 48.74 -16.61
N LEU A 402 -4.84 47.93 -17.31
CA LEU A 402 -5.25 47.27 -18.56
C LEU A 402 -6.41 46.29 -18.30
N SER A 403 -7.39 46.27 -19.19
CA SER A 403 -8.45 45.27 -19.17
C SER A 403 -7.96 43.91 -19.67
N THR A 404 -8.67 42.83 -19.33
CA THR A 404 -8.37 41.50 -19.87
C THR A 404 -8.53 41.44 -21.40
N ALA A 405 -9.44 42.23 -21.97
CA ALA A 405 -9.61 42.34 -23.42
C ALA A 405 -8.36 42.94 -24.09
N GLN A 406 -7.81 44.03 -23.53
CA GLN A 406 -6.58 44.64 -24.01
C GLN A 406 -5.38 43.69 -23.85
N VAL A 407 -5.27 43.02 -22.70
CA VAL A 407 -4.17 42.08 -22.43
C VAL A 407 -4.20 40.87 -23.36
N SER A 408 -5.39 40.37 -23.73
CA SER A 408 -5.54 39.18 -24.60
C SER A 408 -5.06 39.37 -26.04
N THR A 409 -4.89 40.61 -26.48
CA THR A 409 -4.46 40.95 -27.85
C THR A 409 -3.02 41.42 -27.93
N LEU A 410 -2.28 41.46 -26.82
CA LEU A 410 -0.90 41.93 -26.79
C LEU A 410 0.03 40.99 -27.57
N GLU A 411 1.01 41.56 -28.25
CA GLU A 411 2.03 40.79 -28.95
C GLU A 411 3.03 40.16 -27.96
N SER A 412 3.56 38.98 -28.30
CA SER A 412 4.55 38.29 -27.43
C SER A 412 5.80 39.13 -27.16
N ALA A 413 6.23 39.94 -28.13
CA ALA A 413 7.39 40.82 -27.98
C ALA A 413 7.18 41.87 -26.89
N ASP A 414 5.97 42.44 -26.78
CA ASP A 414 5.66 43.48 -25.81
C ASP A 414 5.52 42.92 -24.39
N VAL A 415 4.90 41.74 -24.27
CA VAL A 415 4.81 41.03 -22.98
C VAL A 415 6.21 40.62 -22.51
N ALA A 416 7.05 40.09 -23.40
CA ALA A 416 8.44 39.74 -23.09
C ALA A 416 9.29 40.96 -22.73
N ALA A 417 9.01 42.13 -23.31
CA ALA A 417 9.72 43.36 -23.00
C ALA A 417 9.39 43.97 -21.63
N LEU A 418 8.38 43.47 -20.91
CA LEU A 418 8.06 43.94 -19.57
C LEU A 418 9.18 43.64 -18.55
N SER A 419 9.31 44.45 -17.51
CA SER A 419 10.14 44.10 -16.35
C SER A 419 9.42 43.12 -15.43
N THR A 420 10.18 42.40 -14.60
CA THR A 420 9.63 41.52 -13.55
C THR A 420 8.67 42.25 -12.59
N VAL A 421 8.86 43.55 -12.38
CA VAL A 421 7.99 44.40 -11.55
C VAL A 421 6.68 44.73 -12.27
N GLN A 422 6.71 44.93 -13.59
CA GLN A 422 5.50 45.16 -14.40
C GLN A 422 4.69 43.86 -14.57
N ILE A 423 5.33 42.72 -14.78
CA ILE A 423 4.66 41.40 -14.79
C ILE A 423 3.98 41.14 -13.45
N ASN A 424 4.62 41.48 -12.32
CA ASN A 424 4.00 41.39 -11.00
C ASN A 424 2.83 42.35 -10.77
N ALA A 425 2.73 43.43 -11.55
CA ALA A 425 1.61 44.36 -11.47
C ALA A 425 0.34 43.81 -12.16
N LEU A 426 0.48 42.82 -13.04
CA LEU A 426 -0.66 42.13 -13.65
C LEU A 426 -1.41 41.29 -12.60
N GLY A 427 -2.72 41.47 -12.51
CA GLY A 427 -3.60 40.61 -11.75
C GLY A 427 -3.72 39.21 -12.37
N SER A 428 -4.21 38.24 -11.59
CA SER A 428 -4.38 36.85 -12.03
C SER A 428 -5.30 36.73 -13.25
N SER A 429 -6.37 37.53 -13.33
CA SER A 429 -7.28 37.53 -14.49
C SER A 429 -6.64 38.10 -15.75
N GLN A 430 -5.74 39.08 -15.62
CA GLN A 430 -5.00 39.63 -16.76
C GLN A 430 -3.99 38.60 -17.27
N LEU A 431 -3.25 37.95 -16.37
CA LEU A 431 -2.30 36.92 -16.73
C LEU A 431 -2.98 35.71 -17.39
N GLY A 432 -4.14 35.28 -16.86
CA GLY A 432 -4.95 34.22 -17.46
C GLY A 432 -5.59 34.60 -18.80
N ALA A 433 -5.69 35.90 -19.13
CA ALA A 433 -6.22 36.38 -20.40
C ALA A 433 -5.14 36.45 -21.52
N LEU A 434 -3.85 36.39 -21.17
CA LEU A 434 -2.76 36.33 -22.16
C LEU A 434 -2.89 35.10 -23.05
N ALA A 435 -2.51 35.20 -24.32
CA ALA A 435 -2.41 34.02 -25.16
C ALA A 435 -1.29 33.09 -24.66
N THR A 436 -1.41 31.79 -24.92
CA THR A 436 -0.40 30.78 -24.55
C THR A 436 0.99 31.14 -25.10
N ALA A 437 1.05 31.72 -26.31
CA ALA A 437 2.30 32.18 -26.91
C ALA A 437 2.95 33.38 -26.20
N ASN A 438 2.18 34.17 -25.43
CA ASN A 438 2.76 35.23 -24.59
C ASN A 438 3.40 34.63 -23.34
N ILE A 439 2.77 33.63 -22.71
CA ILE A 439 3.31 32.94 -21.54
C ILE A 439 4.60 32.19 -21.90
N ALA A 440 4.61 31.48 -23.04
CA ALA A 440 5.80 30.80 -23.55
C ALA A 440 6.95 31.75 -23.95
N ALA A 441 6.65 33.03 -24.20
CA ALA A 441 7.64 34.04 -24.57
C ALA A 441 8.19 34.82 -23.37
N LEU A 442 7.69 34.56 -22.16
CA LEU A 442 8.24 35.16 -20.95
C LEU A 442 9.69 34.70 -20.75
N GLU A 443 10.53 35.61 -20.31
CA GLU A 443 11.85 35.27 -19.83
C GLU A 443 11.76 34.54 -18.48
N THR A 444 12.69 33.62 -18.21
CA THR A 444 12.70 32.82 -16.97
C THR A 444 12.71 33.66 -15.69
N ASN A 445 13.32 34.85 -15.70
CA ASN A 445 13.28 35.80 -14.58
C ASN A 445 11.88 36.40 -14.36
N GLN A 446 11.06 36.55 -15.40
CA GLN A 446 9.67 37.02 -15.33
C GLN A 446 8.78 35.93 -14.77
N VAL A 447 8.95 34.68 -15.21
CA VAL A 447 8.22 33.52 -14.65
C VAL A 447 8.58 33.33 -13.17
N ALA A 448 9.87 33.40 -12.82
CA ALA A 448 10.33 33.31 -11.43
C ALA A 448 9.74 34.41 -10.52
N ALA A 449 9.41 35.57 -11.09
CA ALA A 449 8.84 36.69 -10.38
C ALA A 449 7.33 36.52 -10.10
N LEU A 450 6.64 35.57 -10.76
CA LEU A 450 5.22 35.33 -10.54
C LEU A 450 4.93 34.87 -9.11
N ASN A 451 3.87 35.43 -8.53
CA ASN A 451 3.38 35.01 -7.21
C ASN A 451 2.31 33.90 -7.32
N SER A 452 1.99 33.27 -6.19
CA SER A 452 1.05 32.15 -6.14
C SER A 452 -0.37 32.47 -6.63
N ARG A 453 -0.85 33.72 -6.48
CA ARG A 453 -2.18 34.08 -7.03
C ARG A 453 -2.15 34.18 -8.54
N GLN A 454 -1.07 34.69 -9.09
CA GLN A 454 -0.88 34.83 -10.54
C GLN A 454 -0.76 33.45 -11.19
N VAL A 455 0.06 32.57 -10.63
CA VAL A 455 0.24 31.20 -11.13
C VAL A 455 -1.05 30.38 -11.05
N ALA A 456 -1.79 30.49 -9.94
CA ALA A 456 -3.10 29.87 -9.83
C ALA A 456 -4.13 30.39 -10.85
N GLY A 457 -3.92 31.61 -11.40
CA GLY A 457 -4.78 32.21 -12.42
C GLY A 457 -4.46 31.77 -13.86
N LEU A 458 -3.36 31.06 -14.09
CA LEU A 458 -3.01 30.54 -15.42
C LEU A 458 -3.96 29.42 -15.85
N THR A 459 -4.18 29.26 -17.16
CA THR A 459 -4.90 28.11 -17.71
C THR A 459 -3.98 26.89 -17.81
N THR A 460 -4.55 25.71 -18.03
CA THR A 460 -3.77 24.48 -18.25
C THR A 460 -2.86 24.60 -19.47
N ASP A 461 -3.35 25.20 -20.56
CA ASP A 461 -2.56 25.40 -21.79
C ASP A 461 -1.39 26.36 -21.57
N GLN A 462 -1.59 27.39 -20.75
CA GLN A 462 -0.53 28.33 -20.37
C GLN A 462 0.53 27.67 -19.48
N VAL A 463 0.13 26.83 -18.52
CA VAL A 463 1.08 26.09 -17.66
C VAL A 463 1.86 25.06 -18.47
N ALA A 464 1.20 24.34 -19.38
CA ALA A 464 1.84 23.38 -20.29
C ALA A 464 2.89 24.02 -21.22
N ALA A 465 2.75 25.32 -21.52
CA ALA A 465 3.66 26.05 -22.38
C ALA A 465 4.91 26.60 -21.67
N LEU A 466 4.98 26.53 -20.33
CA LEU A 466 6.19 26.89 -19.58
C LEU A 466 7.30 25.87 -19.84
N ASP A 467 8.51 26.34 -20.10
CA ASP A 467 9.61 25.40 -20.33
C ASP A 467 10.19 24.83 -19.01
N THR A 468 11.13 23.90 -19.13
CA THR A 468 11.77 23.27 -17.96
C THR A 468 12.59 24.24 -17.11
N GLN A 469 13.16 25.31 -17.70
CA GLN A 469 13.94 26.31 -16.98
C GLN A 469 13.02 27.23 -16.18
N ASP A 470 11.89 27.61 -16.76
CA ASP A 470 10.84 28.40 -16.14
C ASP A 470 10.30 27.71 -14.88
N LEU A 471 9.91 26.43 -15.02
CA LEU A 471 9.43 25.63 -13.89
C LEU A 471 10.47 25.50 -12.78
N ARG A 472 11.76 25.34 -13.11
CA ARG A 472 12.85 25.29 -12.13
C ARG A 472 13.08 26.63 -11.43
N ALA A 473 12.80 27.74 -12.08
CA ALA A 473 12.96 29.07 -11.52
C ALA A 473 11.77 29.51 -10.64
N MET A 474 10.61 28.87 -10.79
CA MET A 474 9.45 29.09 -9.93
C MET A 474 9.73 28.74 -8.46
N ASN A 475 9.28 29.60 -7.56
CA ASN A 475 9.37 29.30 -6.13
C ASN A 475 8.37 28.21 -5.71
N THR A 476 8.63 27.57 -4.57
CA THR A 476 7.81 26.49 -4.03
C THR A 476 6.37 26.90 -3.68
N SER A 477 6.14 28.16 -3.29
CA SER A 477 4.78 28.67 -3.02
C SER A 477 3.93 28.77 -4.28
N ALA A 478 4.54 29.13 -5.41
CA ALA A 478 3.90 29.17 -6.72
C ALA A 478 3.55 27.76 -7.21
N LEU A 479 4.49 26.81 -7.15
CA LEU A 479 4.23 25.40 -7.50
C LEU A 479 3.14 24.77 -6.63
N ARG A 480 3.13 25.05 -5.32
CA ARG A 480 2.05 24.61 -4.41
C ARG A 480 0.68 25.20 -4.72
N SER A 481 0.62 26.31 -5.45
CA SER A 481 -0.63 26.96 -5.82
C SER A 481 -1.25 26.42 -7.12
N LEU A 482 -0.50 25.60 -7.87
CA LEU A 482 -1.05 24.89 -9.02
C LEU A 482 -2.15 23.92 -8.56
N SER A 483 -3.29 23.98 -9.23
CA SER A 483 -4.31 22.94 -9.15
C SER A 483 -3.79 21.61 -9.70
N THR A 484 -4.46 20.50 -9.35
CA THR A 484 -4.12 19.19 -9.90
C THR A 484 -4.24 19.17 -11.43
N ALA A 485 -5.25 19.84 -12.01
CA ALA A 485 -5.40 19.94 -13.45
C ALA A 485 -4.28 20.74 -14.15
N GLN A 486 -3.77 21.80 -13.50
CA GLN A 486 -2.60 22.53 -14.03
C GLN A 486 -1.32 21.72 -13.92
N LEU A 487 -1.16 20.93 -12.86
CA LEU A 487 0.01 20.06 -12.69
C LEU A 487 -0.03 18.89 -13.69
N ASP A 488 -1.19 18.27 -13.91
CA ASP A 488 -1.42 17.21 -14.92
C ASP A 488 -1.24 17.72 -16.36
N ALA A 489 -1.36 19.02 -16.59
CA ALA A 489 -1.11 19.61 -17.92
C ALA A 489 0.38 19.67 -18.26
N LEU A 490 1.28 19.50 -17.28
CA LEU A 490 2.71 19.39 -17.52
C LEU A 490 3.04 18.00 -18.07
N GLY A 491 3.90 17.94 -19.08
CA GLY A 491 4.47 16.69 -19.55
C GLY A 491 5.52 16.12 -18.60
N SER A 492 5.82 14.83 -18.75
CA SER A 492 6.74 14.12 -17.84
C SER A 492 8.15 14.72 -17.82
N ALA A 493 8.63 15.29 -18.94
CA ALA A 493 9.91 16.00 -18.97
C ALA A 493 9.91 17.30 -18.14
N GLN A 494 8.78 17.99 -18.04
CA GLN A 494 8.60 19.18 -17.20
C GLN A 494 8.55 18.81 -15.72
N ILE A 495 7.84 17.73 -15.37
CA ILE A 495 7.80 17.19 -14.00
C ILE A 495 9.20 16.71 -13.55
N GLY A 496 9.89 15.94 -14.39
CA GLY A 496 11.26 15.48 -14.13
C GLY A 496 12.30 16.60 -14.08
N ALA A 497 12.00 17.81 -14.57
CA ALA A 497 12.91 18.95 -14.48
C ALA A 497 12.90 19.64 -13.10
N LEU A 498 11.86 19.43 -12.28
CA LEU A 498 11.68 20.09 -10.98
C LEU A 498 12.87 19.80 -10.04
N SER A 499 13.26 20.75 -9.21
CA SER A 499 14.25 20.48 -8.16
C SER A 499 13.69 19.59 -7.05
N THR A 500 14.56 18.91 -6.30
CA THR A 500 14.18 18.15 -5.11
C THR A 500 13.40 19.00 -4.09
N GLY A 501 13.77 20.26 -3.91
CA GLY A 501 13.05 21.20 -3.05
C GLY A 501 11.65 21.55 -3.55
N GLN A 502 11.45 21.58 -4.88
CA GLN A 502 10.14 21.79 -5.50
C GLN A 502 9.24 20.57 -5.35
N VAL A 503 9.77 19.36 -5.60
CA VAL A 503 9.05 18.09 -5.41
C VAL A 503 8.63 17.89 -3.95
N ALA A 504 9.55 18.13 -3.01
CA ALA A 504 9.26 18.08 -1.57
C ALA A 504 8.19 19.10 -1.13
N SER A 505 8.00 20.17 -1.90
CA SER A 505 7.01 21.21 -1.61
C SER A 505 5.61 20.88 -2.11
N LEU A 506 5.44 19.94 -3.05
CA LEU A 506 4.12 19.59 -3.59
C LEU A 506 3.15 19.15 -2.47
N THR A 507 1.87 19.41 -2.66
CA THR A 507 0.84 18.92 -1.73
C THR A 507 0.57 17.43 -1.94
N THR A 508 -0.03 16.77 -0.95
CA THR A 508 -0.43 15.36 -1.07
C THR A 508 -1.44 15.14 -2.18
N SER A 509 -2.38 16.08 -2.39
CA SER A 509 -3.34 16.04 -3.50
C SER A 509 -2.68 16.20 -4.86
N GLN A 510 -1.65 17.05 -4.97
CA GLN A 510 -0.86 17.19 -6.20
C GLN A 510 -0.11 15.90 -6.54
N VAL A 511 0.60 15.30 -5.56
CA VAL A 511 1.33 14.03 -5.76
C VAL A 511 0.38 12.87 -6.08
N ALA A 512 -0.77 12.79 -5.41
CA ALA A 512 -1.79 11.78 -5.70
C ALA A 512 -2.47 11.96 -7.06
N GLY A 513 -2.45 13.17 -7.62
CA GLY A 513 -3.02 13.48 -8.93
C GLY A 513 -2.13 13.08 -10.12
N LEU A 514 -0.81 13.03 -9.93
CA LEU A 514 0.15 12.72 -10.98
C LEU A 514 -0.12 11.36 -11.65
N ALA A 515 0.02 11.30 -12.97
CA ALA A 515 0.04 10.02 -13.66
C ALA A 515 1.29 9.20 -13.27
N SER A 516 1.21 7.87 -13.38
CA SER A 516 2.34 6.97 -13.12
C SER A 516 3.60 7.34 -13.93
N ASP A 517 3.42 7.70 -15.21
CA ASP A 517 4.53 8.07 -16.10
C ASP A 517 5.21 9.37 -15.64
N ASP A 518 4.46 10.34 -15.10
CA ASP A 518 5.01 11.58 -14.57
C ASP A 518 5.73 11.38 -13.24
N LEU A 519 5.21 10.50 -12.40
CA LEU A 519 5.87 10.10 -11.15
C LEU A 519 7.21 9.40 -11.44
N ASN A 520 7.25 8.51 -12.45
CA ASN A 520 8.45 7.80 -12.87
C ASN A 520 9.41 8.66 -13.70
N ALA A 521 8.98 9.83 -14.18
CA ALA A 521 9.89 10.81 -14.78
C ALA A 521 10.71 11.59 -13.73
N LEU A 522 10.37 11.46 -12.44
CA LEU A 522 11.23 11.92 -11.36
C LEU A 522 12.47 11.03 -11.28
N ASP A 523 13.64 11.64 -11.13
CA ASP A 523 14.84 10.91 -10.77
C ASP A 523 14.76 10.40 -9.32
N THR A 524 15.63 9.44 -8.99
CA THR A 524 15.68 8.82 -7.67
C THR A 524 15.91 9.81 -6.52
N ALA A 525 16.59 10.94 -6.75
CA ALA A 525 16.80 11.96 -5.73
C ALA A 525 15.54 12.82 -5.50
N GLN A 526 14.81 13.14 -6.57
CA GLN A 526 13.51 13.80 -6.53
C GLN A 526 12.46 12.92 -5.86
N PHE A 527 12.42 11.63 -6.20
CA PHE A 527 11.51 10.68 -5.57
C PHE A 527 11.78 10.56 -4.07
N ARG A 528 13.06 10.41 -3.68
CA ARG A 528 13.48 10.41 -2.27
C ARG A 528 13.14 11.71 -1.53
N ALA A 529 13.01 12.84 -2.24
CA ALA A 529 12.66 14.13 -1.63
C ALA A 529 11.18 14.22 -1.19
N LEU A 530 10.30 13.32 -1.66
CA LEU A 530 8.91 13.23 -1.21
C LEU A 530 8.85 12.92 0.30
N ASN A 531 8.07 13.67 1.07
CA ASN A 531 7.92 13.37 2.49
C ASN A 531 6.97 12.18 2.73
N SER A 532 6.97 11.63 3.95
CA SER A 532 6.13 10.48 4.33
C SER A 532 4.63 10.68 4.06
N ALA A 533 4.10 11.91 4.18
CA ALA A 533 2.69 12.16 3.88
C ALA A 533 2.40 12.15 2.36
N GLN A 534 3.34 12.60 1.54
CA GLN A 534 3.25 12.50 0.08
C GLN A 534 3.32 11.03 -0.38
N ILE A 535 4.24 10.24 0.18
CA ILE A 535 4.34 8.79 -0.09
C ILE A 535 3.06 8.05 0.32
N ALA A 536 2.52 8.35 1.51
CA ALA A 536 1.26 7.77 1.97
C ALA A 536 0.05 8.15 1.09
N ALA A 537 0.13 9.25 0.34
CA ALA A 537 -0.94 9.71 -0.55
C ALA A 537 -0.93 9.03 -1.93
N LEU A 538 0.13 8.29 -2.29
CA LEU A 538 0.20 7.59 -3.57
C LEU A 538 -0.90 6.52 -3.68
N SER A 539 -1.49 6.40 -4.86
CA SER A 539 -2.42 5.31 -5.15
C SER A 539 -1.70 3.99 -5.36
N THR A 540 -2.40 2.86 -5.21
CA THR A 540 -1.84 1.53 -5.53
C THR A 540 -1.44 1.41 -7.01
N ALA A 541 -2.12 2.12 -7.91
CA ALA A 541 -1.76 2.17 -9.32
C ALA A 541 -0.40 2.85 -9.54
N GLN A 542 -0.18 4.01 -8.91
CA GLN A 542 1.11 4.71 -8.93
C GLN A 542 2.23 3.86 -8.31
N VAL A 543 1.96 3.20 -7.18
CA VAL A 543 2.96 2.36 -6.49
C VAL A 543 3.32 1.12 -7.31
N SER A 544 2.38 0.53 -8.03
CA SER A 544 2.62 -0.69 -8.83
C SER A 544 3.55 -0.50 -10.03
N THR A 545 3.76 0.75 -10.46
CA THR A 545 4.63 1.09 -11.59
C THR A 545 5.97 1.69 -11.16
N MET A 546 6.25 1.79 -9.85
CA MET A 546 7.49 2.39 -9.35
C MET A 546 8.72 1.60 -9.74
N GLU A 547 9.80 2.30 -10.05
CA GLU A 547 11.09 1.67 -10.35
C GLU A 547 11.76 1.14 -9.06
N SER A 548 12.47 0.00 -9.15
CA SER A 548 13.17 -0.59 -8.00
C SER A 548 14.22 0.35 -7.39
N ALA A 549 14.87 1.17 -8.21
CA ALA A 549 15.85 2.15 -7.73
C ALA A 549 15.21 3.21 -6.82
N ASP A 550 13.99 3.65 -7.13
CA ASP A 550 13.27 4.65 -6.35
C ASP A 550 12.76 4.08 -5.03
N VAL A 551 12.25 2.85 -5.05
CA VAL A 551 11.84 2.12 -3.83
C VAL A 551 13.03 1.92 -2.90
N ALA A 552 14.17 1.45 -3.43
CA ALA A 552 15.40 1.26 -2.66
C ALA A 552 15.91 2.57 -2.06
N ALA A 553 15.74 3.69 -2.76
CA ALA A 553 16.18 5.01 -2.28
C ALA A 553 15.28 5.62 -1.19
N LEU A 554 14.12 5.05 -0.87
CA LEU A 554 13.27 5.57 0.20
C LEU A 554 13.93 5.44 1.58
N SER A 555 13.61 6.34 2.50
CA SER A 555 13.98 6.18 3.91
C SER A 555 13.05 5.18 4.61
N THR A 556 13.49 4.64 5.74
CA THR A 556 12.65 3.78 6.59
C THR A 556 11.34 4.46 7.02
N SER A 557 11.34 5.78 7.23
CA SER A 557 10.13 6.55 7.53
C SER A 557 9.17 6.72 6.33
N GLN A 558 9.70 6.72 5.10
CA GLN A 558 8.87 6.75 3.89
C GLN A 558 8.27 5.36 3.61
N ILE A 559 9.07 4.30 3.74
CA ILE A 559 8.59 2.91 3.66
C ILE A 559 7.54 2.62 4.75
N GLY A 560 7.79 3.06 5.98
CA GLY A 560 6.84 2.94 7.09
C GLY A 560 5.54 3.73 6.90
N ALA A 561 5.51 4.71 5.98
CA ALA A 561 4.32 5.48 5.67
C ALA A 561 3.41 4.80 4.63
N LEU A 562 3.92 3.80 3.88
CA LEU A 562 3.11 3.02 2.96
C LEU A 562 2.07 2.17 3.72
N GLY A 563 0.82 2.25 3.31
CA GLY A 563 -0.24 1.35 3.76
C GLY A 563 0.00 -0.09 3.26
N SER A 564 -0.68 -1.05 3.89
CA SER A 564 -0.57 -2.47 3.51
C SER A 564 -1.00 -2.73 2.06
N SER A 565 -2.01 -2.01 1.55
CA SER A 565 -2.44 -2.12 0.15
C SER A 565 -1.43 -1.56 -0.84
N GLN A 566 -0.75 -0.46 -0.48
CA GLN A 566 0.32 0.11 -1.31
C GLN A 566 1.52 -0.83 -1.36
N LEU A 567 1.94 -1.39 -0.20
CA LEU A 567 3.04 -2.35 -0.16
C LEU A 567 2.71 -3.63 -0.95
N GLY A 568 1.48 -4.14 -0.83
CA GLY A 568 1.00 -5.28 -1.62
C GLY A 568 0.87 -5.00 -3.12
N ALA A 569 0.84 -3.74 -3.55
CA ALA A 569 0.79 -3.34 -4.95
C ALA A 569 2.19 -3.23 -5.60
N LEU A 570 3.27 -3.19 -4.82
CA LEU A 570 4.64 -3.17 -5.34
C LEU A 570 4.92 -4.43 -6.17
N ALA A 571 5.73 -4.31 -7.23
CA ALA A 571 6.21 -5.49 -7.93
C ALA A 571 7.16 -6.28 -7.04
N THR A 572 7.26 -7.59 -7.28
CA THR A 572 8.18 -8.49 -6.57
C THR A 572 9.64 -8.01 -6.63
N ALA A 573 10.06 -7.44 -7.75
CA ALA A 573 11.40 -6.85 -7.93
C ALA A 573 11.62 -5.57 -7.09
N ASN A 574 10.56 -4.87 -6.68
CA ASN A 574 10.70 -3.74 -5.75
C ASN A 574 10.91 -4.24 -4.32
N ILE A 575 10.22 -5.32 -3.92
CA ILE A 575 10.39 -5.93 -2.59
C ILE A 575 11.80 -6.49 -2.43
N ALA A 576 12.31 -7.20 -3.44
CA ALA A 576 13.69 -7.68 -3.45
C ALA A 576 14.75 -6.56 -3.49
N ALA A 577 14.38 -5.35 -3.92
CA ALA A 577 15.28 -4.20 -3.95
C ALA A 577 15.31 -3.40 -2.64
N LEU A 578 14.44 -3.74 -1.67
CA LEU A 578 14.47 -3.08 -0.36
C LEU A 578 15.78 -3.38 0.35
N GLU A 579 16.35 -2.37 0.98
CA GLU A 579 17.47 -2.54 1.90
C GLU A 579 17.00 -3.21 3.19
N THR A 580 17.87 -4.00 3.84
CA THR A 580 17.57 -4.72 5.08
C THR A 580 17.01 -3.85 6.20
N ASN A 581 17.46 -2.59 6.32
CA ASN A 581 16.94 -1.62 7.29
C ASN A 581 15.49 -1.16 6.96
N GLN A 582 15.11 -1.11 5.68
CA GLN A 582 13.76 -0.79 5.23
C GLN A 582 12.81 -1.94 5.55
N VAL A 583 13.21 -3.19 5.28
CA VAL A 583 12.42 -4.38 5.65
C VAL A 583 12.25 -4.47 7.17
N ALA A 584 13.31 -4.22 7.94
CA ALA A 584 13.25 -4.22 9.40
C ALA A 584 12.30 -3.14 9.98
N ALA A 585 12.04 -2.07 9.24
CA ALA A 585 11.13 -1.00 9.63
C ALA A 585 9.65 -1.31 9.34
N LEU A 586 9.34 -2.38 8.60
CA LEU A 586 7.97 -2.78 8.31
C LEU A 586 7.25 -3.27 9.57
N ASN A 587 6.00 -2.84 9.73
CA ASN A 587 5.15 -3.29 10.84
C ASN A 587 4.31 -4.52 10.47
N SER A 588 3.74 -5.18 11.47
CA SER A 588 2.93 -6.39 11.31
C SER A 588 1.78 -6.27 10.30
N ARG A 589 1.13 -5.10 10.16
CA ARG A 589 0.05 -4.92 9.16
C ARG A 589 0.59 -4.82 7.74
N GLN A 590 1.74 -4.18 7.57
CA GLN A 590 2.40 -4.05 6.29
C GLN A 590 2.88 -5.42 5.79
N ILE A 591 3.50 -6.22 6.67
CA ILE A 591 3.96 -7.57 6.36
C ILE A 591 2.80 -8.51 6.01
N ALA A 592 1.70 -8.47 6.77
CA ALA A 592 0.50 -9.23 6.45
C ALA A 592 -0.16 -8.82 5.12
N GLY A 593 0.16 -7.62 4.61
CA GLY A 593 -0.32 -7.11 3.32
C GLY A 593 0.49 -7.55 2.10
N LEU A 594 1.66 -8.18 2.31
CA LEU A 594 2.48 -8.70 1.20
C LEU A 594 1.79 -9.91 0.54
N THR A 595 2.00 -10.08 -0.75
CA THR A 595 1.61 -11.30 -1.46
C THR A 595 2.60 -12.44 -1.19
N THR A 596 2.22 -13.68 -1.50
CA THR A 596 3.12 -14.84 -1.39
C THR A 596 4.37 -14.68 -2.26
N ASP A 597 4.21 -14.17 -3.49
CA ASP A 597 5.33 -13.94 -4.41
C ASP A 597 6.31 -12.87 -3.87
N GLN A 598 5.77 -11.83 -3.22
CA GLN A 598 6.58 -10.81 -2.57
C GLN A 598 7.33 -11.36 -1.35
N VAL A 599 6.70 -12.21 -0.54
CA VAL A 599 7.36 -12.85 0.62
C VAL A 599 8.45 -13.83 0.15
N ALA A 600 8.19 -14.60 -0.90
CA ALA A 600 9.19 -15.49 -1.50
C ALA A 600 10.42 -14.75 -2.04
N ALA A 601 10.28 -13.46 -2.40
CA ALA A 601 11.37 -12.63 -2.90
C ALA A 601 12.18 -11.92 -1.81
N LEU A 602 11.79 -12.01 -0.53
CA LEU A 602 12.57 -11.43 0.57
C LEU A 602 13.91 -12.16 0.71
N GLU A 603 15.00 -11.42 0.83
CA GLU A 603 16.29 -12.08 1.06
C GLU A 603 16.37 -12.66 2.48
N THR A 604 17.18 -13.71 2.65
CA THR A 604 17.37 -14.36 3.95
C THR A 604 17.88 -13.37 5.01
N GLN A 605 18.70 -12.40 4.62
CA GLN A 605 19.18 -11.33 5.50
C GLN A 605 18.05 -10.42 5.98
N ASP A 606 17.08 -10.13 5.11
CA ASP A 606 15.95 -9.26 5.42
C ASP A 606 14.99 -9.94 6.39
N LEU A 607 14.68 -11.21 6.15
CA LEU A 607 13.90 -12.04 7.08
C LEU A 607 14.55 -12.09 8.47
N ARG A 608 15.89 -12.22 8.53
CA ARG A 608 16.63 -12.22 9.79
C ARG A 608 16.60 -10.86 10.51
N ALA A 609 16.48 -9.76 9.78
CA ALA A 609 16.36 -8.42 10.35
C ALA A 609 14.93 -8.08 10.83
N MET A 610 13.91 -8.83 10.39
CA MET A 610 12.54 -8.67 10.86
C MET A 610 12.40 -9.00 12.34
N ASN A 611 11.62 -8.19 13.06
CA ASN A 611 11.26 -8.49 14.44
C ASN A 611 10.25 -9.66 14.52
N THR A 612 10.17 -10.29 15.69
CA THR A 612 9.30 -11.44 15.93
C THR A 612 7.81 -11.14 15.80
N SER A 613 7.37 -9.89 16.01
CA SER A 613 5.96 -9.49 15.82
C SER A 613 5.59 -9.39 14.34
N ALA A 614 6.54 -9.04 13.48
CA ALA A 614 6.37 -9.02 12.03
C ALA A 614 6.29 -10.45 11.47
N LEU A 615 7.20 -11.34 11.89
CA LEU A 615 7.16 -12.77 11.51
C LEU A 615 5.86 -13.46 11.95
N ARG A 616 5.38 -13.19 13.16
CA ARG A 616 4.08 -13.71 13.65
C ARG A 616 2.86 -13.21 12.87
N ALA A 617 3.01 -12.10 12.14
CA ALA A 617 1.93 -11.53 11.35
C ALA A 617 1.84 -12.14 9.95
N LEU A 618 2.85 -12.91 9.52
CA LEU A 618 2.76 -13.68 8.28
C LEU A 618 1.62 -14.70 8.38
N THR A 619 0.82 -14.78 7.33
CA THR A 619 -0.18 -15.83 7.17
C THR A 619 0.51 -17.18 6.92
N THR A 620 -0.21 -18.29 7.10
CA THR A 620 0.33 -19.63 6.80
C THR A 620 0.74 -19.76 5.33
N ALA A 621 -0.02 -19.19 4.40
CA ALA A 621 0.34 -19.18 2.98
C ALA A 621 1.60 -18.35 2.68
N GLN A 622 1.82 -17.25 3.40
CA GLN A 622 3.06 -16.47 3.26
C GLN A 622 4.26 -17.20 3.85
N VAL A 623 4.09 -17.96 4.94
CA VAL A 623 5.17 -18.81 5.49
C VAL A 623 5.49 -19.98 4.56
N ASP A 624 4.47 -20.61 3.97
CA ASP A 624 4.61 -21.68 2.96
C ASP A 624 5.28 -21.19 1.66
N ALA A 625 5.17 -19.89 1.36
CA ALA A 625 5.87 -19.28 0.23
C ALA A 625 7.37 -19.04 0.48
N LEU A 626 7.86 -19.18 1.73
CA LEU A 626 9.28 -19.11 2.02
C LEU A 626 9.96 -20.40 1.60
N GLY A 627 11.03 -20.30 0.82
CA GLY A 627 11.85 -21.45 0.49
C GLY A 627 12.67 -21.95 1.68
N SER A 628 13.12 -23.20 1.59
CA SER A 628 13.86 -23.89 2.66
C SER A 628 15.10 -23.12 3.15
N ALA A 629 15.81 -22.43 2.25
CA ALA A 629 16.97 -21.60 2.62
C ALA A 629 16.59 -20.32 3.41
N GLN A 630 15.41 -19.76 3.18
CA GLN A 630 14.88 -18.62 3.93
C GLN A 630 14.44 -19.06 5.33
N ILE A 631 13.77 -20.23 5.45
CA ILE A 631 13.38 -20.83 6.72
C ILE A 631 14.61 -21.20 7.56
N ALA A 632 15.60 -21.85 6.96
CA ALA A 632 16.88 -22.18 7.60
C ALA A 632 17.65 -20.93 8.08
N GLY A 633 17.49 -19.78 7.40
CA GLY A 633 18.18 -18.56 7.78
C GLY A 633 17.59 -17.77 8.94
N LEU A 634 16.42 -18.17 9.46
CA LEU A 634 15.81 -17.55 10.63
C LEU A 634 16.70 -17.71 11.86
N SER A 635 16.63 -16.78 12.82
CA SER A 635 17.25 -17.00 14.13
C SER A 635 16.42 -17.94 15.00
N THR A 636 17.05 -18.58 15.99
CA THR A 636 16.34 -19.40 16.98
C THR A 636 15.23 -18.63 17.70
N GLY A 637 15.45 -17.34 18.00
CA GLY A 637 14.42 -16.47 18.58
C GLY A 637 13.25 -16.18 17.64
N GLN A 638 13.49 -16.13 16.33
CA GLN A 638 12.44 -15.97 15.32
C GLN A 638 11.62 -17.26 15.16
N VAL A 639 12.28 -18.43 15.08
CA VAL A 639 11.62 -19.75 15.03
C VAL A 639 10.75 -19.99 16.27
N ALA A 640 11.27 -19.72 17.46
CA ALA A 640 10.52 -19.81 18.72
C ALA A 640 9.30 -18.88 18.78
N SER A 641 9.30 -17.80 17.98
CA SER A 641 8.21 -16.82 17.95
C SER A 641 7.08 -17.17 17.00
N LEU A 642 7.30 -18.07 16.02
CA LEU A 642 6.28 -18.50 15.08
C LEU A 642 5.04 -19.03 15.81
N THR A 643 3.86 -18.82 15.23
CA THR A 643 2.63 -19.39 15.77
C THR A 643 2.58 -20.89 15.51
N THR A 644 1.78 -21.62 16.30
CA THR A 644 1.56 -23.06 16.08
C THR A 644 0.95 -23.36 14.72
N GLN A 645 0.09 -22.48 14.20
CA GLN A 645 -0.48 -22.60 12.85
C GLN A 645 0.57 -22.42 11.76
N GLN A 646 1.51 -21.48 11.92
CA GLN A 646 2.60 -21.29 10.97
C GLN A 646 3.53 -22.50 10.94
N VAL A 647 3.90 -23.07 12.11
CA VAL A 647 4.76 -24.27 12.19
C VAL A 647 4.04 -25.52 11.65
N ALA A 648 2.76 -25.72 11.99
CA ALA A 648 1.97 -26.82 11.46
C ALA A 648 1.73 -26.73 9.95
N GLY A 649 1.80 -25.51 9.39
CA GLY A 649 1.64 -25.25 7.96
C GLY A 649 2.92 -25.42 7.13
N LEU A 650 4.09 -25.61 7.75
CA LEU A 650 5.34 -25.82 7.03
C LEU A 650 5.31 -27.15 6.24
N ALA A 651 5.83 -27.14 5.02
CA ALA A 651 6.13 -28.39 4.34
C ALA A 651 7.20 -29.18 5.11
N SER A 652 7.18 -30.51 5.00
CA SER A 652 8.18 -31.38 5.63
C SER A 652 9.62 -31.01 5.24
N GLU A 653 9.84 -30.60 3.99
CA GLU A 653 11.16 -30.19 3.50
C GLU A 653 11.67 -28.91 4.15
N ASP A 654 10.79 -27.94 4.43
CA ASP A 654 11.16 -26.69 5.09
C ASP A 654 11.38 -26.88 6.60
N LEU A 655 10.62 -27.78 7.23
CA LEU A 655 10.85 -28.15 8.63
C LEU A 655 12.23 -28.81 8.79
N ASN A 656 12.59 -29.73 7.89
CA ASN A 656 13.89 -30.42 7.91
C ASN A 656 15.05 -29.51 7.44
N ALA A 657 14.76 -28.37 6.82
CA ALA A 657 15.77 -27.38 6.49
C ALA A 657 16.20 -26.56 7.71
N LEU A 658 15.46 -26.62 8.83
CA LEU A 658 15.89 -26.01 10.08
C LEU A 658 17.15 -26.69 10.60
N GLU A 659 18.08 -25.88 11.10
CA GLU A 659 19.22 -26.37 11.86
C GLU A 659 18.76 -26.94 13.22
N THR A 660 19.52 -27.89 13.77
CA THR A 660 19.23 -28.54 15.06
C THR A 660 19.01 -27.54 16.21
N ALA A 661 19.71 -26.40 16.19
CA ALA A 661 19.52 -25.33 17.17
C ALA A 661 18.15 -24.62 17.03
N GLN A 662 17.61 -24.53 15.81
CA GLN A 662 16.29 -23.98 15.52
C GLN A 662 15.18 -24.98 15.89
N ILE A 663 15.36 -26.27 15.59
CA ILE A 663 14.44 -27.34 16.05
C ILE A 663 14.35 -27.34 17.57
N ARG A 664 15.50 -27.27 18.26
CA ARG A 664 15.54 -27.14 19.73
C ARG A 664 14.88 -25.86 20.24
N ALA A 665 14.84 -24.79 19.45
CA ALA A 665 14.21 -23.53 19.83
C ALA A 665 12.66 -23.56 19.72
N LEU A 666 12.07 -24.54 19.02
CA LEU A 666 10.62 -24.70 18.97
C LEU A 666 10.06 -24.92 20.38
N ASN A 667 9.05 -24.15 20.77
CA ASN A 667 8.39 -24.37 22.05
C ASN A 667 7.50 -25.63 22.00
N THR A 668 7.09 -26.10 23.18
CA THR A 668 6.30 -27.33 23.30
C THR A 668 4.94 -27.26 22.60
N ALA A 669 4.32 -26.08 22.52
CA ALA A 669 3.08 -25.92 21.76
C ALA A 669 3.29 -26.04 20.25
N GLN A 670 4.43 -25.54 19.72
CA GLN A 670 4.81 -25.70 18.32
C GLN A 670 5.12 -27.16 17.97
N ILE A 671 5.87 -27.88 18.82
CA ILE A 671 6.16 -29.31 18.62
C ILE A 671 4.89 -30.16 18.66
N ASN A 672 4.00 -29.91 19.62
CA ASN A 672 2.72 -30.61 19.70
C ASN A 672 1.82 -30.33 18.47
N ALA A 673 1.98 -29.18 17.82
CA ALA A 673 1.21 -28.82 16.63
C ALA A 673 1.70 -29.48 15.33
N LEU A 674 2.86 -30.14 15.33
CA LEU A 674 3.39 -30.82 14.14
C LEU A 674 2.44 -31.92 13.66
N SER A 675 2.27 -32.07 12.35
CA SER A 675 1.53 -33.21 11.81
C SER A 675 2.35 -34.50 11.91
N THR A 676 1.68 -35.65 11.85
CA THR A 676 2.37 -36.95 11.77
C THR A 676 3.24 -37.06 10.50
N ALA A 677 2.83 -36.42 9.40
CA ALA A 677 3.61 -36.36 8.17
C ALA A 677 4.93 -35.60 8.39
N GLN A 678 4.87 -34.42 9.01
CA GLN A 678 6.06 -33.64 9.38
C GLN A 678 7.00 -34.43 10.31
N VAL A 679 6.46 -35.08 11.34
CA VAL A 679 7.25 -35.88 12.30
C VAL A 679 7.87 -37.11 11.63
N SER A 680 7.16 -37.76 10.70
CA SER A 680 7.67 -38.95 9.99
C SER A 680 8.87 -38.69 9.09
N THR A 681 9.03 -37.45 8.63
CA THR A 681 10.14 -37.04 7.78
C THR A 681 11.32 -36.47 8.54
N MET A 682 11.20 -36.20 9.86
CA MET A 682 12.28 -35.62 10.64
C MET A 682 13.54 -36.50 10.61
N ASP A 683 14.68 -35.85 10.48
CA ASP A 683 16.00 -36.46 10.52
C ASP A 683 16.37 -36.86 11.97
N SER A 684 17.19 -37.87 12.14
CA SER A 684 17.60 -38.34 13.48
C SER A 684 18.37 -37.28 14.27
N ALA A 685 19.10 -36.39 13.59
CA ALA A 685 19.77 -35.26 14.24
C ALA A 685 18.78 -34.24 14.85
N ASP A 686 17.64 -34.02 14.20
CA ASP A 686 16.61 -33.09 14.66
C ASP A 686 15.82 -33.67 15.83
N VAL A 687 15.50 -34.96 15.77
CA VAL A 687 14.85 -35.67 16.88
C VAL A 687 15.76 -35.72 18.11
N ALA A 688 17.06 -36.00 17.93
CA ALA A 688 18.05 -35.97 18.99
C ALA A 688 18.20 -34.57 19.62
N ALA A 689 17.99 -33.49 18.85
CA ALA A 689 18.09 -32.12 19.35
C ALA A 689 16.93 -31.72 20.28
N LEU A 690 15.80 -32.43 20.23
CA LEU A 690 14.62 -32.17 21.06
C LEU A 690 14.96 -32.33 22.55
N SER A 691 14.39 -31.47 23.38
CA SER A 691 14.44 -31.62 24.83
C SER A 691 13.41 -32.65 25.31
N THR A 692 13.62 -33.18 26.52
CA THR A 692 12.63 -34.02 27.21
C THR A 692 11.23 -33.39 27.24
N ALA A 693 11.14 -32.06 27.44
CA ALA A 693 9.86 -31.35 27.44
C ALA A 693 9.20 -31.31 26.05
N GLN A 694 9.98 -31.28 24.96
CA GLN A 694 9.46 -31.31 23.59
C GLN A 694 9.03 -32.72 23.18
N ILE A 695 9.78 -33.77 23.55
CA ILE A 695 9.38 -35.17 23.30
C ILE A 695 8.08 -35.52 24.03
N THR A 696 7.93 -35.10 25.28
CA THR A 696 6.77 -35.46 26.11
C THR A 696 5.45 -34.85 25.65
N VAL A 697 5.48 -33.80 24.83
CA VAL A 697 4.27 -33.20 24.27
C VAL A 697 3.86 -33.81 22.92
N LEU A 698 4.66 -34.68 22.31
CA LEU A 698 4.24 -35.42 21.13
C LEU A 698 3.09 -36.37 21.49
N GLY A 699 1.98 -36.30 20.77
CA GLY A 699 0.91 -37.29 20.85
C GLY A 699 1.39 -38.68 20.43
N SER A 700 0.63 -39.72 20.82
CA SER A 700 0.97 -41.11 20.51
C SER A 700 1.09 -41.38 19.01
N SER A 701 0.29 -40.71 18.17
CA SER A 701 0.38 -40.82 16.72
C SER A 701 1.60 -40.13 16.12
N GLN A 702 2.05 -39.01 16.71
CA GLN A 702 3.29 -38.33 16.29
C GLN A 702 4.51 -39.17 16.67
N LEU A 703 4.57 -39.67 17.89
CA LEU A 703 5.68 -40.53 18.33
C LEU A 703 5.74 -41.84 17.52
N GLY A 704 4.58 -42.47 17.27
CA GLY A 704 4.48 -43.66 16.40
C GLY A 704 4.80 -43.41 14.93
N ALA A 705 4.87 -42.13 14.49
CA ALA A 705 5.27 -41.78 13.13
C ALA A 705 6.79 -41.67 12.96
N LEU A 706 7.57 -41.62 14.04
CA LEU A 706 9.04 -41.58 13.98
C LEU A 706 9.60 -42.84 13.30
N SER A 707 10.72 -42.71 12.60
CA SER A 707 11.45 -43.89 12.11
C SER A 707 12.09 -44.66 13.28
N THR A 708 12.50 -45.91 13.06
CA THR A 708 13.27 -46.67 14.06
C THR A 708 14.61 -45.99 14.38
N ALA A 709 15.28 -45.39 13.39
CA ALA A 709 16.49 -44.59 13.61
C ALA A 709 16.23 -43.34 14.48
N ASN A 710 15.04 -42.75 14.42
CA ASN A 710 14.69 -41.63 15.29
C ASN A 710 14.37 -42.06 16.71
N ILE A 711 13.90 -43.30 16.92
CA ILE A 711 13.69 -43.88 18.26
C ILE A 711 15.04 -44.22 18.90
N ASP A 712 15.98 -44.75 18.12
CA ASP A 712 17.34 -45.13 18.54
C ASP A 712 18.19 -43.93 19.05
N VAL A 713 17.95 -42.73 18.53
CA VAL A 713 18.69 -41.51 18.94
C VAL A 713 18.08 -40.76 20.12
N LEU A 714 16.97 -41.25 20.69
CA LEU A 714 16.40 -40.64 21.89
C LEU A 714 17.29 -40.92 23.09
N GLU A 715 17.47 -39.92 23.96
CA GLU A 715 18.18 -40.11 25.21
C GLU A 715 17.33 -40.93 26.21
N THR A 716 17.98 -41.70 27.08
CA THR A 716 17.35 -42.42 28.20
C THR A 716 16.46 -41.53 29.08
N SER A 717 16.83 -40.26 29.22
CA SER A 717 16.03 -39.27 29.95
C SER A 717 14.70 -38.92 29.26
N GLN A 718 14.67 -38.97 27.93
CA GLN A 718 13.48 -38.75 27.11
C GLN A 718 12.56 -39.97 27.18
N PHE A 719 13.09 -41.19 27.08
CA PHE A 719 12.33 -42.43 27.27
C PHE A 719 11.69 -42.52 28.67
N ALA A 720 12.45 -42.20 29.72
CA ALA A 720 11.95 -42.19 31.09
C ALA A 720 10.74 -41.24 31.28
N ALA A 721 10.68 -40.17 30.48
CA ALA A 721 9.63 -39.16 30.56
C ALA A 721 8.38 -39.51 29.72
N LEU A 722 8.44 -40.53 28.86
CA LEU A 722 7.30 -40.94 28.04
C LEU A 722 6.12 -41.43 28.88
N SER A 723 4.92 -40.97 28.53
CA SER A 723 3.68 -41.48 29.11
C SER A 723 3.34 -42.87 28.58
N SER A 724 2.51 -43.61 29.33
CA SER A 724 2.07 -44.93 28.92
C SER A 724 1.29 -44.95 27.59
N ARG A 725 0.59 -43.86 27.25
CA ARG A 725 -0.08 -43.73 25.94
C ARG A 725 0.90 -43.51 24.80
N GLN A 726 1.97 -42.75 25.03
CA GLN A 726 3.02 -42.52 24.04
C GLN A 726 3.76 -43.82 23.75
N VAL A 727 4.18 -44.55 24.79
CA VAL A 727 4.84 -45.86 24.65
C VAL A 727 3.93 -46.88 23.96
N GLN A 728 2.65 -46.93 24.32
CA GLN A 728 1.68 -47.79 23.63
C GLN A 728 1.50 -47.42 22.14
N GLY A 729 1.71 -46.16 21.77
CA GLY A 729 1.61 -45.68 20.38
C GLY A 729 2.77 -46.09 19.48
N LEU A 730 3.85 -46.63 20.04
CA LEU A 730 5.00 -47.12 19.25
C LEU A 730 4.63 -48.37 18.45
N THR A 731 5.19 -48.51 17.27
CA THR A 731 5.09 -49.74 16.46
C THR A 731 5.95 -50.86 17.05
N THR A 732 5.70 -52.10 16.64
CA THR A 732 6.51 -53.26 17.04
C THR A 732 7.98 -53.10 16.62
N GLU A 733 8.23 -52.55 15.43
CA GLU A 733 9.56 -52.28 14.91
C GLU A 733 10.27 -51.18 15.72
N GLN A 734 9.54 -50.15 16.16
CA GLN A 734 10.08 -49.12 17.04
C GLN A 734 10.38 -49.66 18.44
N ILE A 735 9.53 -50.53 19.00
CA ILE A 735 9.78 -51.17 20.30
C ILE A 735 11.03 -52.04 20.24
N GLN A 736 11.21 -52.82 19.18
CA GLN A 736 12.40 -53.63 18.95
C GLN A 736 13.67 -52.76 18.81
N ALA A 737 13.56 -51.54 18.29
CA ALA A 737 14.68 -50.62 18.14
C ALA A 737 15.09 -49.90 19.44
N ILE A 738 14.39 -50.09 20.57
CA ILE A 738 14.73 -49.42 21.84
C ILE A 738 15.97 -50.07 22.47
N GLU A 739 16.99 -49.29 22.82
CA GLU A 739 18.13 -49.83 23.53
C GLU A 739 17.75 -50.39 24.92
N THR A 740 18.46 -51.41 25.40
CA THR A 740 18.15 -52.05 26.70
C THR A 740 18.18 -51.07 27.88
N GLU A 741 19.05 -50.07 27.88
CA GLU A 741 19.10 -49.01 28.90
C GLU A 741 17.85 -48.13 28.89
N ASP A 742 17.36 -47.78 27.69
CA ASP A 742 16.17 -46.96 27.48
C ASP A 742 14.88 -47.70 27.82
N LEU A 743 14.80 -48.99 27.48
CA LEU A 743 13.71 -49.86 27.87
C LEU A 743 13.61 -49.97 29.40
N ARG A 744 14.76 -50.08 30.07
CA ARG A 744 14.84 -50.07 31.55
C ARG A 744 14.44 -48.73 32.16
N ALA A 745 14.60 -47.63 31.44
CA ALA A 745 14.18 -46.32 31.90
C ALA A 745 12.65 -46.14 31.92
N LEU A 746 11.90 -46.98 31.19
CA LEU A 746 10.44 -46.96 31.21
C LEU A 746 9.88 -47.33 32.58
N ASN A 747 8.91 -46.54 33.04
CA ASN A 747 8.18 -46.87 34.25
C ASN A 747 7.27 -48.10 34.03
N THR A 748 6.91 -48.75 35.13
CA THR A 748 6.07 -49.97 35.13
C THR A 748 4.68 -49.78 34.51
N SER A 749 4.13 -48.55 34.54
CA SER A 749 2.83 -48.27 33.91
C SER A 749 2.94 -48.21 32.39
N SER A 750 4.07 -47.74 31.85
CA SER A 750 4.35 -47.73 30.42
C SER A 750 4.58 -49.14 29.87
N LEU A 751 5.39 -49.97 30.56
CA LEU A 751 5.59 -51.38 30.17
C LEU A 751 4.30 -52.20 30.24
N ARG A 752 3.48 -51.99 31.27
CA ARG A 752 2.16 -52.64 31.38
C ARG A 752 1.17 -52.20 30.30
N ALA A 753 1.36 -51.01 29.71
CA ALA A 753 0.48 -50.51 28.64
C ALA A 753 0.84 -51.07 27.25
N LEU A 754 2.00 -51.72 27.10
CA LEU A 754 2.36 -52.41 25.87
C LEU A 754 1.35 -53.51 25.54
N SER A 755 1.00 -53.62 24.27
CA SER A 755 0.24 -54.76 23.75
C SER A 755 1.09 -56.04 23.80
N THR A 756 0.44 -57.20 23.66
CA THR A 756 1.16 -58.48 23.57
C THR A 756 2.09 -58.51 22.38
N ALA A 757 1.67 -57.99 21.22
CA ALA A 757 2.51 -57.92 20.03
C ALA A 757 3.76 -57.03 20.24
N GLN A 758 3.65 -55.93 21.00
CA GLN A 758 4.81 -55.09 21.33
C GLN A 758 5.77 -55.78 22.31
N ILE A 759 5.25 -56.57 23.26
CA ILE A 759 6.09 -57.39 24.14
C ILE A 759 6.78 -58.52 23.37
N GLU A 760 6.06 -59.18 22.46
CA GLU A 760 6.58 -60.22 21.55
C GLU A 760 7.62 -59.67 20.54
N ALA A 761 7.62 -58.38 20.28
CA ALA A 761 8.60 -57.74 19.39
C ALA A 761 9.93 -57.43 20.10
N LEU A 762 9.98 -57.49 21.43
CA LEU A 762 11.22 -57.35 22.18
C LEU A 762 12.09 -58.58 21.91
N ASP A 763 13.39 -58.37 21.77
CA ASP A 763 14.34 -59.47 21.76
C ASP A 763 14.65 -59.97 23.18
N SER A 764 15.32 -61.12 23.24
CA SER A 764 15.65 -61.77 24.50
C SER A 764 16.60 -60.93 25.37
N ASP A 765 17.51 -60.14 24.77
CA ASP A 765 18.40 -59.24 25.52
C ASP A 765 17.61 -58.10 26.19
N GLN A 766 16.62 -57.54 25.48
CA GLN A 766 15.69 -56.53 25.98
C GLN A 766 14.80 -57.06 27.12
N ILE A 767 14.24 -58.27 26.98
CA ILE A 767 13.43 -58.90 28.01
C ILE A 767 14.27 -59.21 29.26
N GLY A 768 15.46 -59.78 29.10
CA GLY A 768 16.38 -60.06 30.19
C GLY A 768 16.89 -58.82 30.91
N ALA A 769 17.03 -57.69 30.19
CA ALA A 769 17.47 -56.42 30.78
C ALA A 769 16.46 -55.77 31.73
N LEU A 770 15.17 -56.15 31.67
CA LEU A 770 14.14 -55.58 32.53
C LEU A 770 14.49 -55.77 34.02
N SER A 771 14.14 -54.81 34.89
CA SER A 771 14.27 -55.07 36.33
C SER A 771 13.19 -56.05 36.81
N THR A 772 13.43 -56.73 37.95
CA THR A 772 12.42 -57.57 38.60
C THR A 772 11.09 -56.84 38.80
N GLN A 773 11.13 -55.56 39.17
CA GLN A 773 9.91 -54.75 39.36
C GLN A 773 9.16 -54.49 38.04
N GLN A 774 9.88 -54.39 36.93
CA GLN A 774 9.31 -54.22 35.59
C GLN A 774 8.67 -55.52 35.09
N VAL A 775 9.36 -56.65 35.24
CA VAL A 775 8.84 -57.98 34.87
C VAL A 775 7.54 -58.30 35.62
N ILE A 776 7.50 -58.10 36.94
CA ILE A 776 6.28 -58.39 37.72
C ILE A 776 5.13 -57.41 37.46
N SER A 777 5.41 -56.26 36.84
CA SER A 777 4.37 -55.30 36.47
C SER A 777 3.63 -55.67 35.18
N LEU A 778 4.21 -56.58 34.37
CA LEU A 778 3.58 -57.11 33.17
C LEU A 778 2.30 -57.86 33.52
N THR A 779 1.32 -57.79 32.63
CA THR A 779 0.06 -58.53 32.79
C THR A 779 0.28 -60.02 32.55
N THR A 780 -0.65 -60.84 33.02
CA THR A 780 -0.64 -62.29 32.76
C THR A 780 -0.66 -62.61 31.27
N GLN A 781 -1.35 -61.80 30.46
CA GLN A 781 -1.39 -61.96 29.01
C GLN A 781 -0.05 -61.60 28.34
N GLN A 782 0.66 -60.60 28.84
CA GLN A 782 2.00 -60.24 28.33
C GLN A 782 3.02 -61.33 28.68
N ILE A 783 3.00 -61.88 29.90
CA ILE A 783 3.90 -63.00 30.29
C ILE A 783 3.58 -64.28 29.52
N GLY A 784 2.30 -64.62 29.36
CA GLY A 784 1.89 -65.80 28.57
C GLY A 784 2.14 -65.65 27.06
N GLY A 785 2.35 -64.42 26.58
CA GLY A 785 2.69 -64.13 25.18
C GLY A 785 4.19 -64.21 24.86
N LEU A 786 5.08 -64.27 25.86
CA LEU A 786 6.52 -64.40 25.61
C LEU A 786 6.82 -65.68 24.83
N VAL A 787 7.74 -65.63 23.89
CA VAL A 787 8.27 -66.88 23.33
C VAL A 787 9.20 -67.55 24.35
N SER A 788 9.48 -68.85 24.16
CA SER A 788 10.30 -69.64 25.08
C SER A 788 11.68 -69.03 25.34
N ASP A 789 12.33 -68.50 24.30
CA ASP A 789 13.67 -67.91 24.41
C ASP A 789 13.66 -66.64 25.27
N ASP A 790 12.63 -65.79 25.13
CA ASP A 790 12.47 -64.58 25.94
C ASP A 790 12.14 -64.88 27.40
N LEU A 791 11.33 -65.91 27.65
CA LEU A 791 11.06 -66.36 29.02
C LEU A 791 12.34 -66.85 29.71
N ASN A 792 13.22 -67.55 28.97
CA ASN A 792 14.51 -68.03 29.46
C ASN A 792 15.56 -66.92 29.57
N ALA A 793 15.35 -65.77 28.95
CA ALA A 793 16.20 -64.60 29.16
C ALA A 793 15.97 -63.95 30.54
N LEU A 794 14.87 -64.28 31.21
CA LEU A 794 14.64 -63.87 32.59
C LEU A 794 15.55 -64.64 33.55
N ASP A 795 16.16 -63.92 34.49
CA ASP A 795 16.89 -64.54 35.58
C ASP A 795 15.95 -65.22 36.59
N SER A 796 16.51 -66.12 37.38
CA SER A 796 15.75 -66.87 38.38
C SER A 796 15.14 -65.98 39.48
N LEU A 797 15.61 -64.74 39.70
CA LEU A 797 14.97 -63.80 40.62
C LEU A 797 13.71 -63.20 40.00
N GLN A 798 13.73 -62.87 38.72
CA GLN A 798 12.58 -62.39 37.96
C GLN A 798 11.50 -63.48 37.86
N ILE A 799 11.87 -64.72 37.51
CA ILE A 799 10.93 -65.86 37.46
C ILE A 799 10.30 -66.10 38.84
N ARG A 800 11.11 -66.16 39.89
CA ARG A 800 10.61 -66.35 41.27
C ARG A 800 9.68 -65.22 41.70
N ALA A 801 9.89 -64.00 41.23
CA ALA A 801 9.07 -62.85 41.61
C ALA A 801 7.70 -62.80 40.90
N LEU A 802 7.49 -63.59 39.84
CA LEU A 802 6.21 -63.63 39.12
C LEU A 802 5.03 -63.97 40.04
N SER A 803 3.89 -63.33 39.83
CA SER A 803 2.67 -63.72 40.54
C SER A 803 2.20 -65.11 40.11
N THR A 804 1.40 -65.77 40.96
CA THR A 804 0.75 -67.05 40.61
C THR A 804 -0.08 -66.96 39.34
N GLY A 805 -0.73 -65.82 39.10
CA GLY A 805 -1.48 -65.59 37.86
C GLY A 805 -0.58 -65.49 36.62
N GLN A 806 0.63 -64.94 36.74
CA GLN A 806 1.60 -64.87 35.63
C GLN A 806 2.20 -66.24 35.36
N ILE A 807 2.56 -67.01 36.39
CA ILE A 807 3.04 -68.39 36.25
C ILE A 807 1.96 -69.29 35.64
N ALA A 808 0.71 -69.19 36.11
CA ALA A 808 -0.40 -69.96 35.56
C ALA A 808 -0.74 -69.60 34.11
N ALA A 809 -0.35 -68.40 33.64
CA ALA A 809 -0.57 -67.98 32.26
C ALA A 809 0.48 -68.53 31.28
N LEU A 810 1.56 -69.16 31.76
CA LEU A 810 2.58 -69.76 30.90
C LEU A 810 1.99 -70.91 30.07
N THR A 811 2.33 -70.99 28.80
CA THR A 811 1.88 -72.07 27.93
C THR A 811 2.67 -73.36 28.24
N THR A 812 2.13 -74.50 27.84
CA THR A 812 2.83 -75.78 27.97
C THR A 812 4.16 -75.79 27.19
N SER A 813 4.23 -75.07 26.05
CA SER A 813 5.47 -74.92 25.29
C SER A 813 6.53 -74.17 26.09
N GLN A 814 6.16 -73.03 26.69
CA GLN A 814 7.05 -72.27 27.57
C GLN A 814 7.53 -73.13 28.75
N MET A 815 6.61 -73.82 29.45
CA MET A 815 6.95 -74.70 30.57
C MET A 815 7.92 -75.83 30.20
N SER A 816 7.81 -76.37 28.98
CA SER A 816 8.69 -77.45 28.51
C SER A 816 10.12 -77.01 28.20
N THR A 817 10.32 -75.71 27.96
CA THR A 817 11.62 -75.13 27.60
C THR A 817 12.25 -74.33 28.73
N MET A 818 11.53 -74.12 29.84
CA MET A 818 12.06 -73.41 31.01
C MET A 818 13.30 -74.11 31.56
N GLU A 819 14.31 -73.31 31.93
CA GLU A 819 15.52 -73.85 32.55
C GLU A 819 15.19 -74.54 33.88
N THR A 820 15.93 -75.61 34.19
CA THR A 820 15.75 -76.39 35.42
C THR A 820 15.93 -75.54 36.67
N ALA A 821 16.86 -74.58 36.63
CA ALA A 821 17.08 -73.62 37.71
C ALA A 821 15.85 -72.73 37.96
N ASP A 822 15.15 -72.31 36.91
CA ASP A 822 13.98 -71.45 36.99
C ASP A 822 12.75 -72.18 37.51
N ILE A 823 12.58 -73.45 37.15
CA ILE A 823 11.56 -74.33 37.74
C ILE A 823 11.84 -74.57 39.22
N HIS A 824 13.12 -74.79 39.60
CA HIS A 824 13.52 -75.03 40.98
C HIS A 824 13.28 -73.83 41.92
N VAL A 825 13.38 -72.60 41.42
CA VAL A 825 13.16 -71.40 42.24
C VAL A 825 11.70 -71.02 42.40
N LEU A 826 10.77 -71.69 41.70
CA LEU A 826 9.34 -71.47 41.89
C LEU A 826 8.97 -71.69 43.35
N THR A 827 8.15 -70.81 43.91
CA THR A 827 7.58 -71.06 45.23
C THR A 827 6.57 -72.20 45.15
N THR A 828 6.35 -72.89 46.26
CA THR A 828 5.30 -73.93 46.37
C THR A 828 3.92 -73.42 45.93
N VAL A 829 3.63 -72.15 46.15
CA VAL A 829 2.37 -71.49 45.75
C VAL A 829 2.33 -71.24 44.23
N GLN A 830 3.44 -70.88 43.60
CA GLN A 830 3.53 -70.75 42.13
C GLN A 830 3.44 -72.10 41.44
N LEU A 831 4.15 -73.12 41.94
CA LEU A 831 4.08 -74.47 41.40
C LEU A 831 2.67 -75.05 41.51
N HIS A 832 2.00 -74.83 42.65
CA HIS A 832 0.60 -75.21 42.84
C HIS A 832 -0.37 -74.48 41.89
N ALA A 833 -0.02 -73.28 41.41
CA ALA A 833 -0.86 -72.55 40.46
C ALA A 833 -0.80 -73.13 39.03
N LEU A 834 0.12 -74.05 38.75
CA LEU A 834 0.22 -74.70 37.45
C LEU A 834 -0.94 -75.68 37.23
N SER A 835 -1.48 -75.65 36.02
CA SER A 835 -2.43 -76.64 35.53
C SER A 835 -1.75 -78.00 35.34
N THR A 836 -2.57 -79.04 35.29
CA THR A 836 -2.12 -80.42 35.01
C THR A 836 -1.37 -80.52 33.67
N ALA A 837 -1.80 -79.78 32.65
CA ALA A 837 -1.11 -79.75 31.36
C ALA A 837 0.27 -79.08 31.44
N GLN A 838 0.41 -77.98 32.21
CA GLN A 838 1.70 -77.32 32.43
C GLN A 838 2.67 -78.19 33.21
N LEU A 839 2.20 -78.91 34.24
CA LEU A 839 3.01 -79.87 34.99
C LEU A 839 3.45 -81.05 34.13
N ASN A 840 2.55 -81.60 33.32
CA ASN A 840 2.88 -82.66 32.36
C ASN A 840 3.92 -82.20 31.33
N ALA A 841 3.88 -80.92 30.94
CA ALA A 841 4.81 -80.36 29.98
C ALA A 841 6.24 -80.15 30.51
N LEU A 842 6.48 -80.24 31.83
CA LEU A 842 7.82 -80.09 32.40
C LEU A 842 8.81 -81.11 31.82
N ALA A 843 10.05 -80.69 31.54
CA ALA A 843 11.10 -81.65 31.24
C ALA A 843 11.35 -82.58 32.45
N THR A 844 11.73 -83.83 32.21
CA THR A 844 12.03 -84.79 33.28
C THR A 844 13.15 -84.30 34.19
N GLU A 845 14.15 -83.62 33.63
CA GLU A 845 15.24 -83.00 34.40
C GLU A 845 14.73 -81.88 35.33
N SER A 846 13.71 -81.12 34.90
CA SER A 846 13.08 -80.07 35.73
C SER A 846 12.25 -80.66 36.85
N VAL A 847 11.58 -81.79 36.62
CA VAL A 847 10.87 -82.54 37.68
C VAL A 847 11.85 -83.09 38.70
N GLN A 848 13.00 -83.61 38.26
CA GLN A 848 14.06 -84.06 39.17
C GLN A 848 14.65 -82.93 40.00
N ALA A 849 14.70 -81.70 39.47
CA ALA A 849 15.17 -80.54 40.20
C ALA A 849 14.20 -80.05 41.28
N LEU A 850 12.95 -80.53 41.32
CA LEU A 850 12.01 -80.19 42.39
C LEU A 850 12.43 -80.86 43.71
N ASP A 851 12.16 -80.18 44.83
CA ASP A 851 12.44 -80.71 46.16
C ASP A 851 11.17 -81.24 46.85
N THR A 852 11.36 -81.79 48.05
CA THR A 852 10.28 -82.38 48.85
C THR A 852 9.14 -81.38 49.15
N GLN A 853 9.43 -80.08 49.26
CA GLN A 853 8.41 -79.06 49.52
C GLN A 853 7.57 -78.76 48.27
N HIS A 854 8.19 -78.77 47.10
CA HIS A 854 7.50 -78.65 45.83
C HIS A 854 6.49 -79.78 45.62
N PHE A 855 6.92 -81.03 45.81
CA PHE A 855 6.04 -82.18 45.68
C PHE A 855 4.92 -82.20 46.72
N ALA A 856 5.20 -81.80 47.96
CA ALA A 856 4.19 -81.71 49.02
C ALA A 856 3.10 -80.66 48.72
N ALA A 857 3.40 -79.67 47.88
CA ALA A 857 2.45 -78.63 47.49
C ALA A 857 1.50 -79.07 46.36
N LEU A 858 1.78 -80.19 45.68
CA LEU A 858 0.94 -80.70 44.59
C LEU A 858 -0.31 -81.40 45.14
N THR A 859 -1.43 -81.18 44.46
CA THR A 859 -2.63 -81.98 44.69
C THR A 859 -2.50 -83.37 44.07
N SER A 860 -3.34 -84.32 44.49
CA SER A 860 -3.38 -85.66 43.89
C SER A 860 -3.63 -85.61 42.37
N THR A 861 -4.46 -84.67 41.90
CA THR A 861 -4.71 -84.47 40.46
C THR A 861 -3.49 -83.90 39.72
N GLN A 862 -2.73 -83.01 40.36
CA GLN A 862 -1.50 -82.45 39.79
C GLN A 862 -0.37 -83.49 39.73
N LEU A 863 -0.25 -84.32 40.76
CA LEU A 863 0.72 -85.41 40.77
C LEU A 863 0.39 -86.48 39.71
N ALA A 864 -0.89 -86.84 39.60
CA ALA A 864 -1.38 -87.77 38.57
C ALA A 864 -1.23 -87.23 37.14
N ALA A 865 -0.96 -85.93 36.97
CA ALA A 865 -0.72 -85.35 35.64
C ALA A 865 0.68 -85.66 35.09
N PHE A 866 1.64 -86.10 35.91
CA PHE A 866 2.98 -86.43 35.43
C PHE A 866 2.98 -87.65 34.51
N SER A 867 3.75 -87.61 33.43
CA SER A 867 4.05 -88.78 32.61
C SER A 867 4.83 -89.83 33.39
N THR A 868 4.83 -91.07 32.90
CA THR A 868 5.60 -92.17 33.48
C THR A 868 7.10 -91.85 33.57
N ALA A 869 7.66 -91.17 32.58
CA ALA A 869 9.05 -90.72 32.59
C ALA A 869 9.32 -89.64 33.67
N GLN A 870 8.37 -88.72 33.90
CA GLN A 870 8.48 -87.73 34.96
C GLN A 870 8.35 -88.38 36.34
N ILE A 871 7.46 -89.35 36.52
CA ILE A 871 7.35 -90.15 37.75
C ILE A 871 8.68 -90.87 38.05
N GLN A 872 9.34 -91.43 37.04
CA GLN A 872 10.67 -92.02 37.19
C GLN A 872 11.75 -91.03 37.60
N ALA A 873 11.63 -89.77 37.18
CA ALA A 873 12.61 -88.73 37.47
C ALA A 873 12.51 -88.17 38.90
N ILE A 874 11.48 -88.54 39.66
CA ILE A 874 11.28 -88.07 41.05
C ILE A 874 12.33 -88.73 41.95
N ASP A 875 13.13 -87.94 42.65
CA ASP A 875 14.14 -88.49 43.52
C ASP A 875 13.49 -89.32 44.66
N THR A 876 14.14 -90.41 45.03
CA THR A 876 13.61 -91.35 46.03
C THR A 876 13.34 -90.70 47.39
N GLN A 877 14.04 -89.60 47.69
CA GLN A 877 13.86 -88.85 48.93
C GLN A 877 12.54 -88.06 48.95
N ASP A 878 12.04 -87.66 47.78
CA ASP A 878 10.82 -86.86 47.65
C ASP A 878 9.55 -87.71 47.64
N MET A 879 9.70 -89.03 47.56
CA MET A 879 8.58 -89.96 47.68
C MET A 879 7.79 -89.80 48.99
N ILE A 880 8.46 -89.37 50.06
CA ILE A 880 7.83 -89.09 51.36
C ILE A 880 6.86 -87.89 51.31
N ALA A 881 6.96 -87.04 50.30
CA ALA A 881 6.08 -85.89 50.13
C ALA A 881 4.69 -86.30 49.63
N PHE A 882 4.53 -87.51 49.11
CA PHE A 882 3.26 -87.95 48.53
C PHE A 882 2.29 -88.35 49.64
N SER A 883 1.08 -87.82 49.53
CA SER A 883 -0.01 -88.30 50.37
C SER A 883 -0.53 -89.64 49.86
N THR A 884 -1.06 -90.46 50.77
CA THR A 884 -1.71 -91.74 50.44
C THR A 884 -2.82 -91.59 49.39
N SER A 885 -3.57 -90.48 49.40
CA SER A 885 -4.57 -90.19 48.37
C SER A 885 -3.96 -89.83 47.02
N ALA A 886 -2.75 -89.27 46.99
CA ALA A 886 -2.03 -89.00 45.76
C ALA A 886 -1.47 -90.31 45.16
N ILE A 887 -0.92 -91.22 45.98
CA ILE A 887 -0.51 -92.55 45.51
C ILE A 887 -1.69 -93.35 44.98
N ALA A 888 -2.82 -93.35 45.69
CA ALA A 888 -4.05 -94.01 45.24
C ALA A 888 -4.64 -93.38 43.97
N GLY A 889 -4.30 -92.13 43.66
CA GLY A 889 -4.73 -91.44 42.44
C GLY A 889 -3.87 -91.72 41.21
N LEU A 890 -2.77 -92.47 41.34
CA LEU A 890 -1.88 -92.80 40.23
C LEU A 890 -2.49 -93.85 39.31
N THR A 891 -2.21 -93.72 38.02
CA THR A 891 -2.57 -94.73 37.02
C THR A 891 -1.71 -95.98 37.16
N THR A 892 -2.19 -97.11 36.65
CA THR A 892 -1.43 -98.38 36.59
C THR A 892 -0.09 -98.22 35.86
N GLU A 893 -0.05 -97.41 34.80
CA GLU A 893 1.18 -97.08 34.06
C GLU A 893 2.18 -96.26 34.91
N GLN A 894 1.70 -95.29 35.69
CA GLN A 894 2.56 -94.53 36.61
C GLN A 894 3.10 -95.40 37.75
N ILE A 895 2.29 -96.33 38.26
CA ILE A 895 2.73 -97.29 39.28
C ILE A 895 3.83 -98.21 38.72
N GLN A 896 3.65 -98.70 37.49
CA GLN A 896 4.69 -99.45 36.77
C GLN A 896 5.95 -98.65 36.53
N ALA A 897 5.81 -97.35 36.30
CA ALA A 897 6.94 -96.50 35.98
C ALA A 897 7.92 -96.39 37.16
N PHE A 898 7.47 -96.41 38.41
CA PHE A 898 8.38 -96.27 39.55
C PHE A 898 9.54 -97.26 39.51
N THR A 899 10.74 -96.78 39.82
CA THR A 899 11.87 -97.67 40.04
C THR A 899 11.67 -98.50 41.30
N THR A 900 12.39 -99.61 41.41
CA THR A 900 12.40 -100.45 42.62
C THR A 900 12.82 -99.66 43.87
N GLN A 901 13.63 -98.62 43.74
CA GLN A 901 14.02 -97.75 44.86
C GLN A 901 12.92 -96.75 45.24
N GLN A 902 12.15 -96.22 44.28
CA GLN A 902 11.04 -95.32 44.59
C GLN A 902 9.86 -96.05 45.22
N ILE A 903 9.54 -97.27 44.76
CA ILE A 903 8.50 -98.13 45.35
C ILE A 903 8.78 -98.44 46.82
N GLN A 904 10.05 -98.53 47.23
CA GLN A 904 10.43 -98.69 48.64
C GLN A 904 10.05 -97.47 49.49
N GLY A 905 9.88 -96.30 48.87
CA GLY A 905 9.41 -95.08 49.52
C GLY A 905 7.92 -95.07 49.84
N PHE A 906 7.12 -96.02 49.31
CA PHE A 906 5.70 -96.11 49.65
C PHE A 906 5.49 -96.59 51.07
N GLU A 907 4.61 -95.95 51.81
CA GLU A 907 4.19 -96.46 53.10
C GLU A 907 3.25 -97.65 52.91
N THR A 908 3.13 -98.50 53.94
CA THR A 908 2.16 -99.61 53.93
C THR A 908 0.71 -99.12 53.71
N GLN A 909 0.40 -97.89 54.12
CA GLN A 909 -0.91 -97.27 53.90
C GLN A 909 -1.14 -96.93 52.42
N ASP A 910 -0.09 -96.57 51.68
CA ASP A 910 -0.16 -96.25 50.26
C ASP A 910 -0.48 -97.49 49.44
N LEU A 911 0.23 -98.60 49.72
CA LEU A 911 -0.01 -99.90 49.09
C LEU A 911 -1.37 -100.49 49.47
N ALA A 912 -1.83 -100.25 50.69
CA ALA A 912 -3.17 -100.67 51.11
C ALA A 912 -4.29 -99.83 50.46
N ALA A 913 -4.01 -98.57 50.12
CA ALA A 913 -4.94 -97.70 49.44
C ALA A 913 -5.11 -98.06 47.96
N MET A 914 -4.11 -98.70 47.33
CA MET A 914 -4.18 -99.17 45.94
C MET A 914 -5.30 -100.17 45.70
N ASP A 915 -5.99 -100.05 44.58
CA ASP A 915 -6.94 -101.07 44.12
C ASP A 915 -6.23 -102.30 43.54
N MET A 916 -7.03 -103.29 43.14
CA MET A 916 -6.49 -104.54 42.59
C MET A 916 -5.73 -104.30 41.29
N SER A 917 -6.20 -103.40 40.42
CA SER A 917 -5.54 -103.11 39.14
C SER A 917 -4.18 -102.43 39.36
N GLN A 918 -4.11 -101.48 40.28
CA GLN A 918 -2.90 -100.77 40.69
C GLN A 918 -1.88 -101.70 41.33
N THR A 919 -2.33 -102.56 42.25
CA THR A 919 -1.46 -103.53 42.93
C THR A 919 -0.90 -104.56 41.95
N LEU A 920 -1.71 -104.99 40.97
CA LEU A 920 -1.29 -105.94 39.94
C LEU A 920 -0.47 -105.31 38.82
N ALA A 921 -0.54 -103.98 38.67
CA ALA A 921 0.31 -103.28 37.72
C ALA A 921 1.78 -103.41 38.11
N MET A 922 2.11 -103.55 39.40
CA MET A 922 3.48 -103.64 39.88
C MET A 922 4.24 -104.79 39.20
N THR A 923 5.41 -104.49 38.65
CA THR A 923 6.32 -105.47 38.06
C THR A 923 6.84 -106.44 39.11
N SER A 924 7.27 -107.63 38.67
CA SER A 924 7.84 -108.63 39.58
C SER A 924 9.05 -108.08 40.35
N GLU A 925 9.86 -107.23 39.73
CA GLU A 925 11.00 -106.56 40.37
C GLU A 925 10.57 -105.54 41.42
N GLN A 926 9.52 -104.75 41.16
CA GLN A 926 8.96 -103.81 42.15
C GLN A 926 8.37 -104.54 43.36
N VAL A 927 7.61 -105.62 43.11
CA VAL A 927 7.03 -106.46 44.17
C VAL A 927 8.12 -107.07 45.05
N GLN A 928 9.21 -107.56 44.45
CA GLN A 928 10.35 -108.10 45.20
C GLN A 928 11.15 -107.05 45.96
N ALA A 929 11.13 -105.79 45.51
CA ALA A 929 11.81 -104.70 46.18
C ALA A 929 11.08 -104.21 47.44
N LEU A 930 9.80 -104.55 47.60
CA LEU A 930 9.02 -104.25 48.80
C LEU A 930 9.60 -104.96 50.03
N SER A 931 9.60 -104.26 51.16
CA SER A 931 9.76 -104.92 52.46
C SER A 931 8.59 -105.87 52.71
N ASN A 932 8.78 -106.87 53.58
CA ASN A 932 7.71 -107.81 53.92
C ASN A 932 6.42 -107.09 54.38
N ALA A 933 6.55 -106.02 55.17
CA ALA A 933 5.40 -105.25 55.65
C ALA A 933 4.64 -104.54 54.51
N GLN A 934 5.37 -104.04 53.52
CA GLN A 934 4.79 -103.45 52.31
C GLN A 934 4.13 -104.52 51.42
N ALA A 935 4.79 -105.67 51.23
CA ALA A 935 4.25 -106.78 50.45
C ALA A 935 2.98 -107.38 51.07
N ASP A 936 2.90 -107.44 52.40
CA ASP A 936 1.74 -107.89 53.18
C ASP A 936 0.57 -106.91 53.12
N ALA A 937 0.86 -105.61 52.95
CA ALA A 937 -0.15 -104.55 52.83
C ALA A 937 -0.91 -104.58 51.50
N ARG A 938 -0.43 -105.35 50.51
CA ARG A 938 -1.06 -105.50 49.20
C ARG A 938 -2.48 -106.06 49.29
N MET A 939 -3.25 -105.77 48.25
CA MET A 939 -4.67 -106.12 48.15
C MET A 939 -4.93 -107.60 47.83
N TYR A 940 -3.90 -108.39 47.52
CA TYR A 940 -4.04 -109.82 47.24
C TYR A 940 -2.95 -110.65 47.90
N SER A 941 -3.25 -111.94 48.06
CA SER A 941 -2.29 -112.99 48.42
C SER A 941 -2.62 -114.24 47.61
N THR A 942 -1.65 -115.11 47.41
CA THR A 942 -1.78 -116.24 46.50
C THR A 942 -1.60 -117.57 47.21
N PRO A 943 -2.43 -118.57 46.87
CA PRO A 943 -1.99 -119.96 46.88
C PRO A 943 -2.34 -120.72 45.58
N LEU A 944 -1.68 -121.87 45.39
CA LEU A 944 -1.99 -122.84 44.35
C LEU A 944 -3.27 -123.61 44.69
N VAL A 945 -4.17 -123.65 43.71
CA VAL A 945 -5.45 -124.33 43.73
C VAL A 945 -5.48 -125.37 42.61
N LEU A 946 -5.96 -126.57 42.94
CA LEU A 946 -6.18 -127.67 42.03
C LEU A 946 -7.66 -127.77 41.71
N ASP A 947 -8.00 -127.76 40.43
CA ASP A 947 -9.32 -128.16 39.95
C ASP A 947 -9.45 -129.68 40.09
N LEU A 948 -10.26 -130.14 41.05
CA LEU A 948 -10.38 -131.56 41.37
C LEU A 948 -11.52 -132.25 40.64
N ASN A 949 -12.47 -131.49 40.10
CA ASN A 949 -13.68 -132.03 39.52
C ASN A 949 -13.76 -131.84 37.98
N GLY A 950 -12.83 -131.07 37.42
CA GLY A 950 -12.64 -130.86 35.99
C GLY A 950 -13.53 -129.78 35.39
N ASN A 951 -14.14 -128.90 36.21
CA ASN A 951 -14.99 -127.80 35.74
C ASN A 951 -14.27 -126.44 35.67
N GLY A 952 -12.95 -126.41 35.88
CA GLY A 952 -12.16 -125.20 36.03
C GLY A 952 -12.11 -124.72 37.48
N ILE A 953 -11.14 -123.85 37.79
CA ILE A 953 -10.94 -123.37 39.16
C ILE A 953 -12.07 -122.41 39.57
N GLU A 954 -12.85 -122.80 40.59
CA GLU A 954 -13.89 -122.00 41.21
C GLU A 954 -13.39 -121.37 42.51
N THR A 955 -13.78 -120.12 42.76
CA THR A 955 -13.38 -119.37 43.96
C THR A 955 -14.58 -118.70 44.61
N LEU A 956 -14.45 -118.30 45.86
CA LEU A 956 -15.42 -117.51 46.61
C LEU A 956 -14.99 -116.06 46.69
N HIS A 957 -15.95 -115.15 46.57
CA HIS A 957 -15.68 -113.72 46.74
C HIS A 957 -15.15 -113.43 48.15
N ALA A 958 -14.30 -112.42 48.32
CA ALA A 958 -13.66 -112.14 49.61
C ALA A 958 -14.64 -111.86 50.76
N SER A 959 -15.87 -111.44 50.48
CA SER A 959 -16.93 -111.31 51.50
C SER A 959 -17.49 -112.65 51.98
N ASP A 960 -17.45 -113.67 51.12
CA ASP A 960 -18.00 -115.00 51.35
C ASP A 960 -16.90 -116.06 51.57
N GLY A 961 -15.63 -115.67 51.42
CA GLY A 961 -14.47 -116.49 51.70
C GLY A 961 -14.16 -116.54 53.20
N VAL A 962 -12.93 -116.93 53.52
CA VAL A 962 -12.58 -117.31 54.89
C VAL A 962 -11.58 -116.35 55.52
N VAL A 963 -11.53 -116.38 56.85
CA VAL A 963 -10.52 -115.67 57.63
C VAL A 963 -9.33 -116.60 57.82
N PHE A 964 -8.27 -116.37 57.04
CA PHE A 964 -7.05 -117.19 57.06
C PHE A 964 -5.80 -116.33 56.98
N ASP A 965 -4.70 -116.81 57.56
CA ASP A 965 -3.41 -116.13 57.47
C ASP A 965 -2.66 -116.57 56.22
N LEU A 966 -3.17 -116.20 55.04
CA LEU A 966 -2.63 -116.59 53.73
C LEU A 966 -1.17 -116.16 53.49
N ASN A 967 -0.72 -115.10 54.17
CA ASN A 967 0.66 -114.65 54.05
C ASN A 967 1.59 -115.29 55.10
N GLY A 968 1.08 -116.01 56.11
CA GLY A 968 1.91 -116.59 57.18
C GLY A 968 2.57 -115.52 58.05
N THR A 969 1.81 -114.49 58.42
CA THR A 969 2.27 -113.34 59.22
C THR A 969 1.91 -113.43 60.71
N GLY A 970 1.09 -114.42 61.09
CA GLY A 970 0.44 -114.54 62.40
C GLY A 970 -0.89 -113.78 62.50
N ASN A 971 -1.31 -113.04 61.47
CA ASN A 971 -2.56 -112.28 61.45
C ASN A 971 -3.48 -112.78 60.34
N ALA A 972 -4.57 -113.47 60.71
CA ALA A 972 -5.57 -113.88 59.74
C ALA A 972 -6.33 -112.66 59.20
N GLN A 973 -6.57 -112.64 57.89
CA GLN A 973 -7.37 -111.62 57.20
C GLN A 973 -8.51 -112.32 56.46
N GLN A 974 -9.57 -111.59 56.13
CA GLN A 974 -10.63 -112.14 55.31
C GLN A 974 -10.22 -112.06 53.84
N TRP A 975 -10.19 -113.23 53.20
CA TRP A 975 -9.76 -113.37 51.82
C TRP A 975 -10.86 -114.00 50.98
N GLY A 976 -10.79 -113.82 49.67
CA GLY A 976 -11.40 -114.77 48.76
C GLY A 976 -10.83 -116.17 49.01
N TRP A 977 -11.58 -117.19 48.65
CA TRP A 977 -11.19 -118.56 48.99
C TRP A 977 -11.43 -119.53 47.83
N VAL A 978 -10.90 -120.73 47.96
CA VAL A 978 -11.15 -121.81 46.99
C VAL A 978 -12.62 -122.27 47.10
N GLY A 979 -13.25 -122.63 45.98
CA GLY A 979 -14.57 -123.25 45.95
C GLY A 979 -14.55 -124.68 46.47
N GLY A 980 -15.68 -125.19 46.97
CA GLY A 980 -15.71 -126.48 47.69
C GLY A 980 -15.50 -127.72 46.80
N GLY A 981 -15.50 -127.53 45.48
CA GLY A 981 -15.18 -128.55 44.49
C GLY A 981 -13.68 -128.70 44.20
N ASP A 982 -12.87 -127.76 44.69
CA ASP A 982 -11.45 -127.64 44.38
C ASP A 982 -10.61 -127.70 45.66
N GLY A 983 -9.28 -127.81 45.51
CA GLY A 983 -8.40 -128.01 46.65
C GLY A 983 -7.15 -127.15 46.62
N LEU A 984 -6.73 -126.66 47.79
CA LEU A 984 -5.48 -125.92 47.95
C LEU A 984 -4.30 -126.88 48.02
N LEU A 985 -3.25 -126.60 47.26
CA LEU A 985 -2.00 -127.35 47.37
C LEU A 985 -1.29 -126.95 48.65
N ALA A 986 -0.99 -127.95 49.47
CA ALA A 986 -0.41 -127.76 50.77
C ALA A 986 0.74 -128.73 51.03
N LEU A 987 1.65 -128.29 51.89
CA LEU A 987 2.66 -129.13 52.51
C LEU A 987 2.57 -128.86 54.00
N ASP A 988 2.15 -129.86 54.76
CA ASP A 988 2.20 -129.82 56.21
C ASP A 988 3.68 -129.86 56.64
N ARG A 989 4.25 -128.67 56.83
CA ARG A 989 5.69 -128.50 57.05
C ARG A 989 6.08 -128.77 58.49
N ASN A 990 5.17 -128.51 59.42
CA ASN A 990 5.41 -128.73 60.83
C ASN A 990 5.03 -130.17 61.27
N ALA A 991 4.41 -130.94 60.36
CA ALA A 991 3.96 -132.31 60.53
C ALA A 991 2.92 -132.49 61.66
N ASP A 992 2.09 -131.47 61.91
CA ASP A 992 1.02 -131.50 62.92
C ASP A 992 -0.30 -132.08 62.40
N GLY A 993 -0.40 -132.32 61.10
CA GLY A 993 -1.55 -132.89 60.41
C GLY A 993 -2.62 -131.87 60.01
N SER A 994 -2.40 -130.57 60.19
CA SER A 994 -3.36 -129.50 59.88
C SER A 994 -2.68 -128.38 59.09
N ILE A 995 -3.35 -127.88 58.04
CA ILE A 995 -2.88 -126.71 57.30
C ILE A 995 -3.50 -125.48 57.93
N ASN A 996 -2.71 -124.71 58.68
CA ASN A 996 -3.24 -123.67 59.57
C ASN A 996 -2.81 -122.25 59.21
N ASN A 997 -1.84 -122.08 58.29
CA ASN A 997 -1.47 -120.79 57.75
C ASN A 997 -0.82 -120.92 56.36
N GLY A 998 -0.66 -119.78 55.68
CA GLY A 998 -0.18 -119.73 54.31
C GLY A 998 1.29 -120.12 54.09
N SER A 999 2.11 -120.27 55.14
CA SER A 999 3.46 -120.83 54.98
C SER A 999 3.45 -122.33 54.65
N GLU A 1000 2.31 -122.98 54.85
CA GLU A 1000 2.03 -124.39 54.53
C GLU A 1000 1.24 -124.53 53.23
N LEU A 1001 0.83 -123.43 52.63
CA LEU A 1001 0.22 -123.37 51.30
C LEU A 1001 1.26 -122.94 50.27
N PHE A 1002 1.22 -123.51 49.08
CA PHE A 1002 2.12 -123.09 48.01
C PHE A 1002 1.64 -121.78 47.41
N GLY A 1003 2.28 -120.67 47.76
CA GLY A 1003 1.80 -119.34 47.43
C GLY A 1003 2.73 -118.26 47.95
N ALA A 1004 2.29 -117.00 47.91
CA ALA A 1004 3.08 -115.87 48.41
C ALA A 1004 3.47 -115.98 49.90
N GLY A 1005 2.68 -116.70 50.71
CA GLY A 1005 3.02 -116.98 52.11
C GLY A 1005 4.11 -118.04 52.30
N PHE A 1006 4.41 -118.84 51.27
CA PHE A 1006 5.36 -119.96 51.34
C PHE A 1006 6.80 -119.46 51.47
N VAL A 1007 7.52 -119.95 52.48
CA VAL A 1007 8.94 -119.63 52.67
C VAL A 1007 9.80 -120.73 52.03
N MET A 1008 10.54 -120.38 50.99
CA MET A 1008 11.44 -121.29 50.29
C MET A 1008 12.67 -121.63 51.14
N ASN A 1009 13.48 -122.60 50.69
CA ASN A 1009 14.65 -123.09 51.43
C ASN A 1009 15.74 -122.04 51.66
N ASP A 1010 15.74 -120.94 50.89
CA ASP A 1010 16.66 -119.81 51.05
C ASP A 1010 16.21 -118.78 52.10
N GLY A 1011 15.06 -119.02 52.75
CA GLY A 1011 14.48 -118.15 53.78
C GLY A 1011 13.69 -116.97 53.23
N LYS A 1012 13.56 -116.84 51.92
CA LYS A 1012 12.70 -115.84 51.28
C LYS A 1012 11.31 -116.40 51.03
N ARG A 1013 10.31 -115.53 51.01
CA ARG A 1013 8.96 -115.90 50.53
C ARG A 1013 8.98 -116.09 49.01
N ALA A 1014 8.19 -117.04 48.55
CA ALA A 1014 8.00 -117.27 47.13
C ALA A 1014 7.28 -116.07 46.49
N ALA A 1015 7.66 -115.76 45.25
CA ALA A 1015 7.01 -114.68 44.50
C ALA A 1015 5.56 -115.03 44.15
N ASP A 1016 5.31 -116.31 43.90
CA ASP A 1016 4.04 -116.90 43.51
C ASP A 1016 4.04 -118.39 43.90
N GLY A 1017 2.89 -119.05 43.78
CA GLY A 1017 2.70 -120.43 44.18
C GLY A 1017 3.45 -121.46 43.32
N PHE A 1018 3.72 -121.17 42.05
CA PHE A 1018 4.53 -122.05 41.20
C PHE A 1018 6.03 -121.92 41.51
N ALA A 1019 6.50 -120.73 41.85
CA ALA A 1019 7.85 -120.52 42.38
C ALA A 1019 8.04 -121.28 43.71
N ALA A 1020 7.02 -121.28 44.57
CA ALA A 1020 7.00 -122.11 45.78
C ALA A 1020 7.11 -123.60 45.43
N LEU A 1021 6.32 -124.08 44.47
CA LEU A 1021 6.27 -125.50 44.11
C LEU A 1021 7.56 -125.96 43.40
N ALA A 1022 8.13 -125.12 42.53
CA ALA A 1022 9.38 -125.39 41.83
C ALA A 1022 10.58 -125.51 42.78
N SER A 1023 10.50 -124.95 43.99
CA SER A 1023 11.54 -125.15 45.01
C SER A 1023 11.65 -126.61 45.50
N LEU A 1024 10.66 -127.45 45.18
CA LEU A 1024 10.62 -128.88 45.52
C LEU A 1024 11.03 -129.81 44.37
N ASP A 1025 11.19 -129.28 43.16
CA ASP A 1025 11.68 -130.04 42.01
C ASP A 1025 13.19 -130.25 42.15
N GLY A 1026 13.57 -131.41 42.68
CA GLY A 1026 14.95 -131.74 43.01
C GLY A 1026 15.77 -132.18 41.80
N ASN A 1027 15.11 -132.59 40.71
CA ASN A 1027 15.78 -133.04 39.49
C ASN A 1027 15.82 -131.95 38.39
N HIS A 1028 15.06 -130.86 38.60
CA HIS A 1028 14.94 -129.68 37.76
C HIS A 1028 14.41 -129.99 36.34
N ASP A 1029 13.51 -130.96 36.21
CA ASP A 1029 12.86 -131.29 34.94
C ASP A 1029 11.55 -130.50 34.69
N HIS A 1030 11.22 -129.57 35.60
CA HIS A 1030 10.02 -128.73 35.61
C HIS A 1030 8.72 -129.51 35.77
N LYS A 1031 8.81 -130.72 36.33
CA LYS A 1031 7.68 -131.52 36.74
C LYS A 1031 7.91 -131.95 38.17
N LEU A 1032 6.83 -132.03 38.92
CA LEU A 1032 6.86 -132.67 40.22
C LEU A 1032 6.16 -134.03 40.07
N THR A 1033 6.90 -135.10 40.29
CA THR A 1033 6.41 -136.47 40.17
C THR A 1033 6.83 -137.31 41.37
N THR A 1034 6.45 -138.58 41.42
CA THR A 1034 6.95 -139.52 42.44
C THR A 1034 8.48 -139.70 42.43
N ALA A 1035 9.20 -139.18 41.42
CA ALA A 1035 10.66 -139.15 41.41
C ALA A 1035 11.24 -138.11 42.38
N ASP A 1036 10.46 -137.10 42.77
CA ASP A 1036 10.86 -136.01 43.65
C ASP A 1036 10.62 -136.37 45.12
N GLU A 1037 11.63 -136.11 45.97
CA GLU A 1037 11.68 -136.58 47.36
C GLU A 1037 10.44 -136.16 48.17
N GLN A 1038 9.94 -134.95 47.92
CA GLN A 1038 8.84 -134.36 48.68
C GLN A 1038 7.47 -134.54 48.04
N PHE A 1039 7.37 -135.13 46.84
CA PHE A 1039 6.08 -135.31 46.16
C PHE A 1039 5.07 -136.08 47.01
N ASN A 1040 5.52 -137.14 47.70
CA ASN A 1040 4.65 -137.93 48.57
C ASN A 1040 4.24 -137.21 49.87
N GLN A 1041 4.89 -136.09 50.21
CA GLN A 1041 4.55 -135.27 51.38
C GLN A 1041 3.49 -134.23 51.05
N LEU A 1042 3.30 -133.91 49.77
CA LEU A 1042 2.27 -132.98 49.34
C LEU A 1042 0.88 -133.49 49.69
N ARG A 1043 0.04 -132.53 50.01
CA ARG A 1043 -1.36 -132.71 50.35
C ARG A 1043 -2.20 -131.73 49.54
N VAL A 1044 -3.44 -132.11 49.33
CA VAL A 1044 -4.46 -131.22 48.77
C VAL A 1044 -5.50 -131.04 49.85
N TRP A 1045 -5.68 -129.80 50.29
CA TRP A 1045 -6.68 -129.44 51.27
C TRP A 1045 -7.96 -129.03 50.56
N VAL A 1046 -8.98 -129.88 50.68
CA VAL A 1046 -10.32 -129.63 50.13
C VAL A 1046 -11.21 -129.16 51.26
N ASP A 1047 -11.24 -127.85 51.46
CA ASP A 1047 -12.13 -127.18 52.42
C ASP A 1047 -13.56 -127.14 51.85
N ALA A 1048 -14.31 -128.22 52.08
CA ALA A 1048 -15.63 -128.38 51.50
C ALA A 1048 -16.71 -127.56 52.23
N ASN A 1049 -16.47 -127.21 53.50
CA ASN A 1049 -17.40 -126.45 54.34
C ASN A 1049 -17.11 -124.93 54.36
N HIS A 1050 -15.98 -124.51 53.77
CA HIS A 1050 -15.51 -123.13 53.68
C HIS A 1050 -15.29 -122.47 55.03
N ASP A 1051 -14.82 -123.21 56.03
CA ASP A 1051 -14.57 -122.65 57.36
C ASP A 1051 -13.09 -122.25 57.59
N GLY A 1052 -12.22 -122.52 56.61
CA GLY A 1052 -10.81 -122.16 56.63
C GLY A 1052 -10.00 -122.96 57.64
N LYS A 1053 -10.48 -124.12 58.10
CA LYS A 1053 -9.75 -125.03 59.00
C LYS A 1053 -9.63 -126.41 58.36
N THR A 1054 -8.53 -127.10 58.63
CA THR A 1054 -8.36 -128.48 58.16
C THR A 1054 -9.14 -129.43 59.06
N ASP A 1055 -10.29 -129.91 58.61
CA ASP A 1055 -11.06 -130.94 59.30
C ASP A 1055 -10.63 -132.37 58.89
N ALA A 1056 -11.01 -133.35 59.72
CA ALA A 1056 -10.68 -134.75 59.49
C ALA A 1056 -11.29 -135.26 58.18
N GLY A 1057 -10.45 -135.63 57.22
CA GLY A 1057 -10.84 -136.16 55.90
C GLY A 1057 -10.75 -135.15 54.76
N GLU A 1058 -10.49 -133.88 55.07
CA GLU A 1058 -10.34 -132.81 54.07
C GLU A 1058 -8.93 -132.73 53.48
N LEU A 1059 -7.92 -133.13 54.26
CA LEU A 1059 -6.55 -133.20 53.80
C LEU A 1059 -6.29 -134.53 53.10
N LYS A 1060 -6.17 -134.47 51.78
CA LYS A 1060 -6.01 -135.65 50.93
C LYS A 1060 -4.57 -135.78 50.46
N SER A 1061 -4.06 -137.01 50.39
CA SER A 1061 -2.77 -137.24 49.74
C SER A 1061 -2.92 -137.16 48.21
N LEU A 1062 -1.86 -136.81 47.50
CA LEU A 1062 -1.85 -136.83 46.04
C LEU A 1062 -2.23 -138.21 45.48
N VAL A 1063 -1.74 -139.27 46.14
CA VAL A 1063 -2.03 -140.66 45.76
C VAL A 1063 -3.53 -140.99 45.89
N ASP A 1064 -4.20 -140.51 46.94
CA ASP A 1064 -5.64 -140.73 47.13
C ASP A 1064 -6.49 -140.05 46.05
N LEU A 1065 -5.99 -138.92 45.54
CA LEU A 1065 -6.59 -138.21 44.41
C LEU A 1065 -6.13 -138.76 43.05
N GLY A 1066 -5.25 -139.75 43.05
CA GLY A 1066 -4.69 -140.35 41.83
C GLY A 1066 -3.73 -139.43 41.10
N ILE A 1067 -3.22 -138.37 41.71
CA ILE A 1067 -2.32 -137.40 41.09
C ILE A 1067 -0.90 -137.98 41.02
N ILE A 1068 -0.31 -137.98 39.83
CA ILE A 1068 1.01 -138.59 39.57
C ILE A 1068 2.06 -137.60 39.08
N GLU A 1069 1.64 -136.47 38.51
CA GLU A 1069 2.53 -135.45 37.96
C GLU A 1069 1.88 -134.07 38.10
N MET A 1070 2.65 -133.06 38.50
CA MET A 1070 2.29 -131.65 38.40
C MET A 1070 3.27 -130.94 37.48
N ASN A 1071 2.76 -130.18 36.52
CA ASN A 1071 3.57 -129.37 35.62
C ASN A 1071 3.87 -128.02 36.29
N LEU A 1072 5.15 -127.67 36.36
CA LEU A 1072 5.61 -126.43 36.99
C LEU A 1072 5.70 -125.27 36.00
N ASN A 1073 5.55 -125.54 34.69
CA ASN A 1073 5.50 -124.50 33.67
C ASN A 1073 4.11 -123.88 33.63
N ALA A 1074 3.93 -122.78 34.36
CA ALA A 1074 2.68 -122.03 34.34
C ALA A 1074 2.67 -120.96 33.24
N SER A 1075 1.49 -120.76 32.66
CA SER A 1075 1.21 -119.66 31.75
C SER A 1075 0.41 -118.60 32.51
N GLN A 1076 0.70 -117.32 32.30
CA GLN A 1076 -0.11 -116.25 32.88
C GLN A 1076 -1.54 -116.29 32.34
N THR A 1077 -2.49 -116.04 33.24
CA THR A 1077 -3.91 -115.91 32.94
C THR A 1077 -4.44 -114.64 33.60
N SER A 1078 -5.55 -114.12 33.07
CA SER A 1078 -6.24 -112.96 33.64
C SER A 1078 -7.68 -113.32 33.98
N GLU A 1079 -7.93 -114.61 34.22
CA GLU A 1079 -9.27 -115.09 34.54
C GLU A 1079 -9.65 -114.57 35.93
N VAL A 1080 -10.77 -113.83 35.98
CA VAL A 1080 -11.33 -113.36 37.24
C VAL A 1080 -12.49 -114.24 37.59
N ASN A 1081 -12.45 -114.79 38.79
CA ASN A 1081 -13.52 -115.55 39.37
C ASN A 1081 -13.87 -114.91 40.71
N ASN A 1082 -15.09 -114.38 40.85
CA ASN A 1082 -15.60 -113.78 42.08
C ASN A 1082 -14.64 -112.78 42.75
N GLY A 1083 -14.07 -111.85 41.98
CA GLY A 1083 -13.16 -110.81 42.49
C GLY A 1083 -11.73 -111.29 42.79
N ASN A 1084 -11.45 -112.58 42.68
CA ASN A 1084 -10.11 -113.17 42.74
C ASN A 1084 -9.57 -113.38 41.33
N VAL A 1085 -8.25 -113.37 41.19
CA VAL A 1085 -7.61 -113.55 39.88
C VAL A 1085 -6.89 -114.88 39.84
N VAL A 1086 -7.24 -115.76 38.91
CA VAL A 1086 -6.39 -116.90 38.57
C VAL A 1086 -5.24 -116.34 37.74
N GLY A 1087 -4.11 -116.10 38.39
CA GLY A 1087 -2.99 -115.32 37.83
C GLY A 1087 -2.02 -116.17 37.02
N LEU A 1088 -1.79 -117.41 37.45
CA LEU A 1088 -0.97 -118.38 36.73
C LEU A 1088 -1.73 -119.69 36.61
N LEU A 1089 -1.67 -120.34 35.45
CA LEU A 1089 -2.32 -121.62 35.22
C LEU A 1089 -1.35 -122.60 34.59
N SER A 1090 -1.25 -123.78 35.18
CA SER A 1090 -0.61 -124.97 34.63
C SER A 1090 -1.57 -126.16 34.77
N SER A 1091 -1.01 -127.35 34.86
CA SER A 1091 -1.81 -128.57 34.91
C SER A 1091 -1.19 -129.63 35.80
N TYR A 1092 -2.03 -130.54 36.29
CA TYR A 1092 -1.59 -131.80 36.89
C TYR A 1092 -2.24 -132.98 36.16
N THR A 1093 -1.59 -134.13 36.22
CA THR A 1093 -2.03 -135.36 35.56
C THR A 1093 -2.35 -136.43 36.58
N THR A 1094 -3.47 -137.13 36.39
CA THR A 1094 -3.90 -138.26 37.21
C THR A 1094 -3.51 -139.61 36.59
N ALA A 1095 -3.54 -140.68 37.38
CA ALA A 1095 -3.08 -142.02 36.99
C ALA A 1095 -3.88 -142.65 35.84
N ASP A 1096 -5.09 -142.16 35.56
CA ASP A 1096 -5.91 -142.54 34.40
C ASP A 1096 -5.56 -141.77 33.12
N GLY A 1097 -4.63 -140.81 33.21
CA GLY A 1097 -4.16 -139.98 32.12
C GLY A 1097 -4.97 -138.70 31.89
N ALA A 1098 -5.96 -138.39 32.74
CA ALA A 1098 -6.66 -137.11 32.68
C ALA A 1098 -5.75 -135.97 33.14
N VAL A 1099 -5.91 -134.80 32.50
CA VAL A 1099 -5.13 -133.60 32.79
C VAL A 1099 -6.11 -132.53 33.29
N HIS A 1100 -5.80 -131.98 34.46
CA HIS A 1100 -6.64 -131.04 35.21
C HIS A 1100 -5.89 -129.74 35.46
N GLN A 1101 -6.61 -128.67 35.79
CA GLN A 1101 -6.01 -127.36 36.03
C GLN A 1101 -5.33 -127.30 37.41
N LEU A 1102 -4.14 -126.70 37.43
CA LEU A 1102 -3.44 -126.27 38.63
C LEU A 1102 -3.21 -124.78 38.46
N GLY A 1103 -3.74 -123.92 39.32
CA GLY A 1103 -3.64 -122.47 39.15
C GLY A 1103 -3.16 -121.78 40.41
N ASP A 1104 -2.31 -120.77 40.26
CA ASP A 1104 -2.00 -119.84 41.35
C ASP A 1104 -3.05 -118.75 41.37
N VAL A 1105 -3.86 -118.75 42.42
CA VAL A 1105 -5.02 -117.89 42.53
C VAL A 1105 -4.70 -116.75 43.48
N TRP A 1106 -4.75 -115.54 42.97
CA TRP A 1106 -4.58 -114.31 43.71
C TRP A 1106 -5.91 -113.95 44.38
N PHE A 1107 -6.09 -114.45 45.59
CA PHE A 1107 -7.24 -114.14 46.40
C PHE A 1107 -7.21 -112.69 46.86
N ALA A 1108 -8.32 -111.99 46.61
CA ALA A 1108 -8.50 -110.61 47.03
C ALA A 1108 -8.68 -110.53 48.55
N LYS A 1109 -8.06 -109.53 49.17
CA LYS A 1109 -8.28 -109.15 50.57
C LYS A 1109 -9.55 -108.32 50.67
N ASN A 1110 -10.38 -108.60 51.66
CA ASN A 1110 -11.54 -107.76 51.97
C ASN A 1110 -11.09 -106.47 52.69
N LYS A 1111 -11.34 -105.29 52.12
CA LYS A 1111 -11.05 -103.99 52.75
C LYS A 1111 -12.20 -103.61 53.69
N ASP A 1112 -11.96 -103.68 54.99
CA ASP A 1112 -12.78 -103.08 56.06
C ASP A 1112 -14.30 -103.36 56.02
N GLY A 1113 -14.71 -104.53 55.51
CA GLY A 1113 -16.12 -104.96 55.52
C GLY A 1113 -17.02 -104.27 54.49
N SER A 1114 -16.45 -103.57 53.50
CA SER A 1114 -17.18 -103.15 52.30
C SER A 1114 -16.98 -104.18 51.19
N PRO A 1115 -18.00 -104.51 50.36
CA PRO A 1115 -17.84 -105.48 49.28
C PRO A 1115 -16.66 -105.03 48.40
N ALA A 1116 -15.64 -105.88 48.30
CA ALA A 1116 -14.53 -105.65 47.39
C ALA A 1116 -15.11 -105.31 46.00
N ALA A 1117 -14.61 -104.24 45.39
CA ALA A 1117 -15.09 -103.85 44.06
C ALA A 1117 -14.82 -105.00 43.09
N ASP A 1118 -15.84 -105.40 42.32
CA ASP A 1118 -15.70 -106.42 41.29
C ASP A 1118 -14.57 -106.02 40.35
N VAL A 1119 -13.46 -106.77 40.42
CA VAL A 1119 -12.35 -106.64 39.48
C VAL A 1119 -12.89 -107.03 38.11
N LYS A 1120 -13.07 -106.06 37.21
CA LYS A 1120 -13.55 -106.38 35.86
C LYS A 1120 -12.37 -106.79 35.00
N LEU A 1121 -12.58 -107.77 34.14
CA LEU A 1121 -11.58 -108.23 33.16
C LEU A 1121 -11.02 -107.07 32.32
N GLY A 1122 -11.83 -106.05 32.02
CA GLY A 1122 -11.39 -104.85 31.29
C GLY A 1122 -10.36 -103.99 32.04
N ASP A 1123 -10.36 -104.02 33.38
CA ASP A 1123 -9.43 -103.23 34.20
C ASP A 1123 -8.05 -103.92 34.30
N LEU A 1124 -8.01 -105.26 34.13
CA LEU A 1124 -6.77 -106.06 34.05
C LEU A 1124 -6.19 -106.14 32.64
N LEU A 1125 -7.07 -106.12 31.63
CA LEU A 1125 -6.72 -106.19 30.20
C LEU A 1125 -6.49 -104.82 29.57
N ALA A 1126 -6.54 -103.74 30.35
CA ALA A 1126 -5.96 -102.47 29.98
C ALA A 1126 -4.42 -102.65 29.88
N GLN A 1127 -3.98 -103.36 28.85
CA GLN A 1127 -2.64 -103.21 28.31
C GLN A 1127 -2.48 -101.74 27.93
N PRO A 1128 -1.25 -101.20 28.01
CA PRO A 1128 -1.00 -99.84 27.57
C PRO A 1128 -1.40 -99.76 26.09
N GLU A 1129 -2.57 -99.19 25.80
CA GLU A 1129 -2.94 -98.88 24.44
C GLU A 1129 -1.99 -97.78 23.98
N ALA A 1130 -0.98 -98.21 23.22
CA ALA A 1130 -0.22 -97.35 22.34
C ALA A 1130 -1.18 -96.72 21.32
N ALA A 1131 -1.83 -95.63 21.70
CA ALA A 1131 -2.54 -94.75 20.79
C ALA A 1131 -1.52 -93.96 19.97
N LEU A 1132 -1.12 -94.60 18.89
CA LEU A 1132 -0.48 -94.02 17.71
C LEU A 1132 -1.45 -92.98 17.09
N LEU A 1133 -1.31 -91.70 17.43
CA LEU A 1133 -2.02 -90.63 16.73
C LEU A 1133 -1.17 -90.09 15.58
N GLY A 1134 -1.48 -90.58 14.37
CA GLY A 1134 -1.15 -89.92 13.11
C GLY A 1134 -2.41 -89.63 12.29
N GLY A 1135 -2.89 -88.38 12.33
CA GLY A 1135 -3.42 -87.68 11.15
C GLY A 1135 -4.92 -87.73 10.77
N SER A 1136 -5.56 -86.56 10.89
CA SER A 1136 -6.37 -85.87 9.84
C SER A 1136 -7.86 -86.17 9.58
N ALA A 1137 -8.69 -85.18 9.98
CA ALA A 1137 -9.75 -84.48 9.21
C ALA A 1137 -11.26 -84.84 9.32
N ALA A 1138 -12.02 -83.80 9.73
CA ALA A 1138 -13.34 -83.30 9.25
C ALA A 1138 -14.68 -84.02 9.58
N GLY A 1139 -15.55 -83.32 10.37
CA GLY A 1139 -16.84 -82.78 9.88
C GLY A 1139 -18.18 -83.48 10.17
N ALA A 1140 -18.94 -82.94 11.17
CA ALA A 1140 -20.44 -82.82 11.32
C ALA A 1140 -21.32 -84.12 11.34
N PRO A 1141 -22.61 -84.15 11.83
CA PRO A 1141 -23.57 -83.08 12.23
C PRO A 1141 -24.47 -83.29 13.53
N VAL A 1142 -25.03 -82.20 14.12
CA VAL A 1142 -26.44 -81.95 14.68
C VAL A 1142 -27.05 -82.90 15.79
N PRO A 1143 -28.10 -82.61 16.66
CA PRO A 1143 -28.94 -81.42 17.02
C PRO A 1143 -29.17 -81.08 18.54
N ALA A 1144 -29.77 -79.89 18.78
CA ALA A 1144 -30.88 -79.45 19.68
C ALA A 1144 -31.36 -80.34 20.87
N ALA A 1145 -31.94 -79.90 22.01
CA ALA A 1145 -32.63 -78.70 22.54
C ALA A 1145 -33.13 -79.10 23.98
N PRO A 1146 -33.84 -78.29 24.82
CA PRO A 1146 -34.70 -77.15 24.48
C PRO A 1146 -34.61 -75.90 25.38
N ALA A 1147 -35.29 -74.87 24.86
CA ALA A 1147 -35.53 -73.56 25.44
C ALA A 1147 -36.85 -73.47 26.24
N ALA A 1148 -36.95 -72.44 27.06
CA ALA A 1148 -38.13 -71.60 27.32
C ALA A 1148 -37.59 -70.16 27.48
N GLY A 1149 -37.94 -69.13 26.68
CA GLY A 1149 -39.26 -68.54 26.39
C GLY A 1149 -39.69 -67.67 27.58
N THR A 1150 -39.87 -66.34 27.57
CA THR A 1150 -40.30 -65.35 26.54
C THR A 1150 -40.19 -63.89 27.12
N PRO A 1151 -40.49 -62.80 26.35
CA PRO A 1151 -39.80 -61.49 26.37
C PRO A 1151 -40.69 -60.23 26.62
N GLU A 1152 -40.10 -59.01 26.60
CA GLU A 1152 -40.68 -57.73 26.11
C GLU A 1152 -39.59 -56.62 26.09
N LEU A 1153 -39.13 -56.10 24.92
CA LEU A 1153 -39.57 -54.93 24.12
C LEU A 1153 -39.31 -53.55 24.81
N LEU A 1154 -38.77 -52.47 24.20
CA LEU A 1154 -39.09 -51.81 22.92
C LEU A 1154 -38.00 -50.72 22.57
N GLN A 1155 -37.64 -50.57 21.27
CA GLN A 1155 -37.59 -49.34 20.42
C GLN A 1155 -36.91 -48.03 20.94
N LEU A 1156 -36.29 -47.10 20.18
CA LEU A 1156 -36.24 -46.73 18.76
C LEU A 1156 -35.09 -45.69 18.56
N ARG A 1157 -34.31 -45.84 17.47
CA ARG A 1157 -33.92 -44.84 16.43
C ARG A 1157 -33.33 -43.43 16.74
N LEU A 1158 -32.13 -43.21 16.17
CA LEU A 1158 -31.49 -42.00 15.56
C LEU A 1158 -32.04 -40.58 15.82
N LYS A 1159 -31.14 -39.65 16.19
CA LYS A 1159 -30.78 -38.47 15.36
C LYS A 1159 -29.55 -37.71 15.87
N SER A 1160 -28.79 -37.20 14.90
CA SER A 1160 -27.76 -36.15 14.94
C SER A 1160 -28.19 -34.88 15.69
N LEU A 1161 -27.22 -34.10 16.20
CA LEU A 1161 -27.01 -32.70 15.82
C LEU A 1161 -25.85 -32.06 16.59
N ASP A 1162 -25.03 -31.30 15.84
CA ASP A 1162 -24.26 -30.15 16.29
C ASP A 1162 -25.13 -29.15 17.06
N GLU A 1163 -24.60 -28.53 18.11
CA GLU A 1163 -24.44 -27.07 18.26
C GLU A 1163 -24.00 -26.66 19.68
N GLU A 1164 -23.02 -25.77 19.68
CA GLU A 1164 -22.87 -24.57 20.51
C GLU A 1164 -22.90 -24.61 22.05
N GLU A 1165 -21.71 -24.27 22.56
CA GLU A 1165 -21.42 -23.03 23.30
C GLU A 1165 -21.99 -22.79 24.72
N ASN A 1166 -21.01 -22.47 25.57
CA ASN A 1166 -21.02 -21.43 26.57
C ASN A 1166 -21.45 -21.75 28.03
N ASN A 1167 -20.49 -21.41 28.89
CA ASN A 1167 -20.64 -20.93 30.25
C ASN A 1167 -20.73 -21.98 31.38
N ARG A 1168 -19.58 -22.23 32.02
CA ARG A 1168 -19.44 -22.00 33.47
C ARG A 1168 -17.98 -21.93 33.92
N GLN A 1169 -17.59 -20.71 34.30
CA GLN A 1169 -16.54 -20.42 35.28
C GLN A 1169 -16.57 -21.40 36.47
N MET A 1170 -15.39 -21.84 36.92
CA MET A 1170 -14.89 -21.50 38.26
C MET A 1170 -13.36 -21.64 38.34
N PRO A 1171 -12.68 -20.81 39.15
CA PRO A 1171 -11.22 -20.64 39.18
C PRO A 1171 -10.58 -21.46 40.31
N LEU A 1172 -9.26 -21.71 40.23
CA LEU A 1172 -8.34 -21.67 41.40
C LEU A 1172 -6.87 -21.89 40.95
N ILE A 1173 -6.11 -20.78 41.02
CA ILE A 1173 -4.65 -20.59 41.20
C ILE A 1173 -3.69 -21.28 40.22
#